data_AF-A0A9P1CW57-F1
#
_entry.id   AF-A0A9P1CW57-F1
#
_cell.length_a   1.000
_cell.length_b   1.000
_cell.length_c   1.000
_cell.angle_alpha   90.00
_cell.angle_beta   90.00
_cell.angle_gamma   90.00
#
_symmetry.space_group_name_H-M   'P 1'
#
loop_
_entity.id
_entity.type
_entity.pdbx_description
1 polymer ?
#
loop_
_entity_poly.entity_id
_entity_poly.type
_entity_poly.pdbx_seq_one_letter_code
_entity_poly.pdbx_strand_id
1 'polypeptide(L)'
;MPRRPQSCGVAFCAFCALLLVFWHRSTWEPNMLPSLIVFDLDACLWSPEMFQLDSGAPSEYCSKRGGVVAGRDTVRLFPGAEAVLQKLASDTAYAGVQLAVASSTTEPAYANKCLENFPLSGGKFATVGELIRYRQIFPGSKGAKHFPNLHAETGIPYDQMIFFDDCTYGDNCANVASHCPGVTCVRTPDGLTEEDFVLGLAAFAAGKRDHAHALQLEAKLWPALKPLFTAKEIPIEVVILFLKELDLLVGLAPATETQAVLLPFLLRCLELQEPTILNEVLEKVPYLHKKFEYRQVKDQILPRMLQLLGSAAPKVKVQVLMGLSRIFEIFDKNTIQDVVLPAFEKLTKSAGTPGIRCANMFKRWMDKNCYCPVGLFWAAPSRARAEEFQVTRLWSDPLLDPWGQYHPWCTVRGSKEWGMIYPAYCWTAGLGFASIVLWSAIRLQHWYRAAAGHDQRLQVAIHALSLAAAAVRTIYVAAEAILVDAAPNGSPLLEKVAGVLYTAFFSLSAAAFLCTCNQWLRLFVSMDLTQDGEALEEKPWYRNPLLLVCLLFLSLEALHDILYLDGSHPVLDGMYFFWLSLISVLAAFLGVRIAWRLYTRLRLWLSADERNLVFRRTLMSSALVSVSSVCMLILSVIQALVGRYYVWSCLVCWMLGRLLEFVYLLMVLRAVGRANTSTVTSNTSLHGLQDASFAESFSSVDSPGRHAAHGRQPLWITTRWSGGTTGGCKKAEPQSLTPGDSRDVDVPPNNPNLSRLTPLHWLTLRTERRPFACACWAATML
;
A
#
# COMPACT_ATOMS: atom_id res chain seq x y z
N MET A 1 -45.22 -11.37 22.19
CA MET A 1 -44.72 -11.51 23.59
C MET A 1 -45.71 -12.37 24.36
N PRO A 2 -45.35 -12.98 25.52
CA PRO A 2 -44.04 -13.26 26.13
C PRO A 2 -43.70 -14.78 26.00
N ARG A 3 -42.65 -15.42 26.54
CA ARG A 3 -41.35 -15.05 27.18
C ARG A 3 -40.38 -16.26 27.04
N ARG A 4 -39.06 -16.01 27.03
CA ARG A 4 -37.97 -16.98 27.39
C ARG A 4 -37.83 -17.05 28.94
N PRO A 5 -36.98 -17.90 29.59
CA PRO A 5 -35.92 -18.83 29.11
C PRO A 5 -36.17 -20.28 29.65
N GLN A 6 -35.24 -21.23 29.94
CA GLN A 6 -33.77 -21.35 29.87
C GLN A 6 -33.26 -22.82 29.81
N SER A 7 -31.99 -23.00 29.43
CA SER A 7 -31.04 -24.06 29.85
C SER A 7 -31.49 -25.53 30.00
N CYS A 8 -31.38 -26.29 28.91
CA CYS A 8 -30.85 -27.67 28.93
C CYS A 8 -29.82 -27.78 27.79
N GLY A 9 -28.57 -28.15 28.10
CA GLY A 9 -27.50 -28.26 27.08
C GLY A 9 -26.07 -28.19 27.65
N VAL A 10 -25.82 -27.37 28.68
CA VAL A 10 -24.47 -27.25 29.29
C VAL A 10 -24.06 -28.52 30.04
N ALA A 11 -25.01 -29.19 30.70
CA ALA A 11 -24.75 -30.39 31.50
C ALA A 11 -24.23 -31.58 30.69
N PHE A 12 -24.69 -31.77 29.45
CA PHE A 12 -24.27 -32.91 28.63
C PHE A 12 -22.80 -32.78 28.17
N CYS A 13 -22.41 -31.58 27.72
CA CYS A 13 -21.01 -31.28 27.40
C CYS A 13 -20.10 -31.36 28.64
N ALA A 14 -20.59 -30.93 29.82
CA ALA A 14 -19.83 -31.05 31.07
C ALA A 14 -19.59 -32.53 31.48
N PHE A 15 -20.57 -33.41 31.26
CA PHE A 15 -20.43 -34.84 31.56
C PHE A 15 -19.46 -35.54 30.60
N CYS A 16 -19.52 -35.23 29.30
CA CYS A 16 -18.53 -35.72 28.32
C CYS A 16 -17.11 -35.18 28.58
N ALA A 17 -16.98 -33.90 28.97
CA ALA A 17 -15.69 -33.32 29.35
C ALA A 17 -15.11 -33.97 30.61
N LEU A 18 -15.93 -34.23 31.63
CA LEU A 18 -15.51 -34.96 32.83
C LEU A 18 -15.10 -36.40 32.51
N LEU A 19 -15.82 -37.10 31.63
CA LEU A 19 -15.41 -38.45 31.21
C LEU A 19 -14.10 -38.47 30.42
N LEU A 20 -13.82 -37.46 29.58
CA LEU A 20 -12.51 -37.32 28.93
C LEU A 20 -11.39 -36.98 29.93
N VAL A 21 -11.67 -36.12 30.93
CA VAL A 21 -10.73 -35.79 32.01
C VAL A 21 -10.46 -36.99 32.94
N PHE A 22 -11.43 -37.88 33.15
CA PHE A 22 -11.23 -39.11 33.93
C PHE A 22 -10.62 -40.27 33.10
N TRP A 23 -10.89 -40.36 31.80
CA TRP A 23 -10.24 -41.36 30.93
C TRP A 23 -8.74 -41.09 30.76
N HIS A 24 -8.31 -39.83 30.82
CA HIS A 24 -6.88 -39.45 30.89
C HIS A 24 -6.32 -39.43 32.33
N ARG A 25 -6.99 -40.10 33.30
CA ARG A 25 -6.56 -40.09 34.72
C ARG A 25 -6.53 -41.46 35.38
N SER A 26 -6.12 -42.47 34.61
CA SER A 26 -5.63 -43.74 35.14
C SER A 26 -4.21 -44.02 34.66
N THR A 27 -3.49 -44.86 35.40
CA THR A 27 -2.13 -45.37 35.12
C THR A 27 -1.03 -44.33 34.83
N TRP A 28 -0.86 -43.32 35.69
CA TRP A 28 0.41 -42.59 35.83
C TRP A 28 0.78 -42.42 37.31
N GLU A 29 1.22 -43.50 37.95
CA GLU A 29 2.34 -43.43 38.91
C GLU A 29 3.57 -44.05 38.22
N PRO A 30 4.47 -43.24 37.64
CA PRO A 30 5.78 -43.67 37.16
C PRO A 30 6.84 -43.38 38.23
N ASN A 31 7.97 -44.07 38.16
CA ASN A 31 9.12 -43.75 39.01
C ASN A 31 9.57 -42.30 38.80
N MET A 32 9.84 -41.59 39.89
CA MET A 32 10.41 -40.22 39.90
C MET A 32 11.89 -40.16 39.45
N LEU A 33 12.37 -41.21 38.76
CA LEU A 33 13.76 -41.41 38.36
C LEU A 33 13.83 -41.76 36.87
N PRO A 34 14.87 -41.30 36.15
CA PRO A 34 15.09 -41.64 34.74
C PRO A 34 15.40 -43.13 34.58
N SER A 35 15.05 -43.69 33.43
CA SER A 35 15.42 -45.08 33.09
C SER A 35 16.87 -45.19 32.62
N LEU A 36 17.46 -44.09 32.12
CA LEU A 36 18.87 -43.98 31.75
C LEU A 36 19.47 -42.67 32.29
N ILE A 37 20.60 -42.77 33.00
CA ILE A 37 21.47 -41.63 33.29
C ILE A 37 22.69 -41.73 32.40
N VAL A 38 22.99 -40.64 31.67
CA VAL A 38 24.15 -40.52 30.79
C VAL A 38 25.10 -39.45 31.34
N PHE A 39 26.39 -39.74 31.39
CA PHE A 39 27.45 -38.79 31.75
C PHE A 39 28.41 -38.57 30.57
N ASP A 40 29.05 -37.41 30.46
CA ASP A 40 30.36 -37.31 29.83
C ASP A 40 31.46 -37.88 30.77
N LEU A 41 32.72 -37.76 30.40
CA LEU A 41 33.88 -38.32 31.10
C LEU A 41 34.88 -37.22 31.47
N ASP A 42 35.59 -36.73 30.44
CA ASP A 42 36.49 -35.58 30.52
C ASP A 42 35.70 -34.33 30.98
N ALA A 43 36.26 -33.56 31.91
CA ALA A 43 35.70 -32.36 32.57
C ALA A 43 34.35 -32.53 33.32
N CYS A 44 33.55 -33.56 33.05
CA CYS A 44 32.30 -33.85 33.77
C CYS A 44 32.52 -34.80 34.97
N LEU A 45 33.13 -35.98 34.75
CA LEU A 45 33.38 -36.94 35.83
C LEU A 45 34.77 -36.79 36.44
N TRP A 46 35.78 -36.39 35.65
CA TRP A 46 37.17 -36.33 36.12
C TRP A 46 38.01 -35.19 35.55
N SER A 47 39.17 -34.96 36.17
CA SER A 47 40.28 -34.18 35.61
C SER A 47 41.65 -34.80 35.95
N PRO A 48 42.73 -34.51 35.19
CA PRO A 48 42.72 -33.84 33.88
C PRO A 48 42.03 -34.69 32.78
N GLU A 49 41.79 -34.07 31.63
CA GLU A 49 41.14 -34.71 30.48
C GLU A 49 42.10 -35.67 29.74
N MET A 50 41.60 -36.67 29.02
CA MET A 50 42.46 -37.71 28.41
C MET A 50 43.48 -37.16 27.42
N PHE A 51 43.19 -36.06 26.71
CA PHE A 51 44.13 -35.42 25.79
C PHE A 51 45.27 -34.65 26.48
N GLN A 52 45.16 -34.42 27.80
CA GLN A 52 46.13 -33.66 28.60
C GLN A 52 47.19 -34.57 29.25
N LEU A 53 47.16 -35.88 28.98
CA LEU A 53 47.99 -36.91 29.61
C LEU A 53 49.37 -37.09 28.92
N ASP A 54 50.18 -36.03 28.93
CA ASP A 54 51.53 -36.01 28.33
C ASP A 54 52.49 -37.07 28.94
N SER A 55 52.30 -37.49 30.19
CA SER A 55 53.22 -38.45 30.83
C SER A 55 52.91 -39.94 30.57
N GLY A 56 51.93 -40.25 29.71
CA GLY A 56 51.65 -41.60 29.21
C GLY A 56 50.27 -42.15 29.57
N ALA A 57 49.95 -43.35 29.06
CA ALA A 57 48.65 -43.99 29.22
C ALA A 57 48.25 -44.23 30.70
N PRO A 58 46.95 -44.14 31.05
CA PRO A 58 46.43 -44.60 32.33
C PRO A 58 46.77 -46.07 32.61
N SER A 59 47.02 -46.40 33.87
CA SER A 59 47.53 -47.71 34.30
C SER A 59 46.67 -48.32 35.41
N GLU A 60 47.03 -48.08 36.67
CA GLU A 60 46.36 -48.58 37.88
C GLU A 60 45.88 -47.44 38.78
N TYR A 61 44.93 -47.72 39.67
CA TYR A 61 44.50 -46.76 40.70
C TYR A 61 45.47 -46.76 41.89
N CYS A 62 46.00 -45.59 42.23
CA CYS A 62 46.92 -45.41 43.35
C CYS A 62 46.22 -44.69 44.50
N SER A 63 45.84 -45.43 45.55
CA SER A 63 45.18 -44.88 46.74
C SER A 63 46.00 -43.79 47.46
N LYS A 64 47.34 -43.78 47.30
CA LYS A 64 48.22 -42.71 47.82
C LYS A 64 48.14 -41.40 47.03
N ARG A 65 47.69 -41.44 45.78
CA ARG A 65 47.47 -40.24 44.93
C ARG A 65 45.99 -39.89 44.76
N GLY A 66 45.07 -40.79 45.12
CA GLY A 66 43.62 -40.62 45.02
C GLY A 66 43.10 -40.66 43.58
N GLY A 67 43.66 -41.50 42.71
CA GLY A 67 43.26 -41.56 41.30
C GLY A 67 44.03 -42.57 40.45
N VAL A 68 43.65 -42.68 39.18
CA VAL A 68 44.29 -43.56 38.18
C VAL A 68 45.57 -42.90 37.66
N VAL A 69 46.70 -43.62 37.71
CA VAL A 69 48.01 -43.06 37.40
C VAL A 69 48.31 -43.14 35.90
N ALA A 70 48.73 -42.00 35.34
CA ALA A 70 49.14 -41.82 33.95
C ALA A 70 50.61 -41.35 33.95
N GLY A 71 51.52 -42.29 34.26
CA GLY A 71 52.94 -41.99 34.49
C GLY A 71 53.16 -41.05 35.70
N ARG A 72 53.47 -39.78 35.43
CA ARG A 72 53.57 -38.73 36.48
C ARG A 72 52.19 -38.17 36.84
N ASP A 73 51.29 -38.12 35.88
CA ASP A 73 49.97 -37.52 36.01
C ASP A 73 49.01 -38.47 36.75
N THR A 74 47.86 -37.96 37.19
CA THR A 74 46.88 -38.77 37.93
C THR A 74 45.48 -38.22 37.71
N VAL A 75 44.65 -39.01 37.03
CA VAL A 75 43.23 -38.72 36.75
C VAL A 75 42.42 -38.98 38.02
N ARG A 76 41.61 -38.01 38.43
CA ARG A 76 40.76 -38.09 39.62
C ARG A 76 39.33 -37.74 39.28
N LEU A 77 38.38 -38.47 39.86
CA LEU A 77 36.99 -38.06 39.86
C LEU A 77 36.85 -36.71 40.56
N PHE A 78 35.89 -35.88 40.14
CA PHE A 78 35.44 -34.76 40.97
C PHE A 78 34.78 -35.32 42.25
N PRO A 79 34.89 -34.67 43.42
CA PRO A 79 34.32 -35.20 44.66
C PRO A 79 32.80 -35.45 44.58
N GLY A 80 32.07 -34.61 43.85
CA GLY A 80 30.64 -34.82 43.57
C GLY A 80 30.38 -35.99 42.63
N ALA A 81 31.21 -36.18 41.59
CA ALA A 81 31.14 -37.34 40.71
C ALA A 81 31.39 -38.66 41.46
N GLU A 82 32.41 -38.69 42.33
CA GLU A 82 32.70 -39.82 43.21
C GLU A 82 31.51 -40.14 44.13
N ALA A 83 30.95 -39.12 44.82
CA ALA A 83 29.78 -39.28 45.68
C ALA A 83 28.53 -39.76 44.92
N VAL A 84 28.26 -39.21 43.74
CA VAL A 84 27.11 -39.59 42.88
C VAL A 84 27.25 -41.02 42.37
N LEU A 85 28.42 -41.41 41.86
CA LEU A 85 28.67 -42.78 41.38
C LEU A 85 28.62 -43.79 42.54
N GLN A 86 29.18 -43.44 43.70
CA GLN A 86 29.13 -44.25 44.91
C GLN A 86 27.69 -44.42 45.44
N LYS A 87 26.85 -43.38 45.35
CA LYS A 87 25.42 -43.46 45.67
C LYS A 87 24.70 -44.38 44.68
N LEU A 88 24.87 -44.18 43.37
CA LEU A 88 24.27 -45.01 42.32
C LEU A 88 24.65 -46.50 42.41
N ALA A 89 25.83 -46.82 42.94
CA ALA A 89 26.31 -48.19 43.10
C ALA A 89 25.78 -48.92 44.36
N SER A 90 25.23 -48.19 45.33
CA SER A 90 24.91 -48.70 46.67
C SER A 90 23.47 -48.46 47.13
N ASP A 91 22.84 -47.37 46.73
CA ASP A 91 21.46 -47.05 47.09
C ASP A 91 20.45 -47.83 46.23
N THR A 92 19.69 -48.70 46.90
CA THR A 92 18.66 -49.55 46.28
C THR A 92 17.56 -48.77 45.55
N ALA A 93 17.36 -47.48 45.83
CA ALA A 93 16.41 -46.63 45.10
C ALA A 93 16.73 -46.55 43.59
N TYR A 94 18.01 -46.67 43.21
CA TYR A 94 18.47 -46.60 41.83
C TYR A 94 18.59 -47.97 41.15
N ALA A 95 18.18 -49.07 41.80
CA ALA A 95 18.40 -50.43 41.29
C ALA A 95 17.68 -50.76 39.95
N GLY A 96 16.73 -49.94 39.52
CA GLY A 96 16.09 -50.02 38.19
C GLY A 96 16.63 -49.04 37.15
N VAL A 97 17.58 -48.17 37.52
CA VAL A 97 18.15 -47.12 36.66
C VAL A 97 19.37 -47.69 35.94
N GLN A 98 19.44 -47.51 34.62
CA GLN A 98 20.59 -47.90 33.82
C GLN A 98 21.56 -46.71 33.65
N LEU A 99 22.84 -47.01 33.49
CA LEU A 99 23.91 -46.01 33.45
C LEU A 99 24.73 -46.14 32.17
N ALA A 100 25.05 -45.01 31.56
CA ALA A 100 25.78 -44.91 30.31
C ALA A 100 26.76 -43.74 30.28
N VAL A 101 27.72 -43.78 29.35
CA VAL A 101 28.61 -42.64 29.04
C VAL A 101 28.59 -42.29 27.56
N ALA A 102 28.68 -40.99 27.28
CA ALA A 102 28.67 -40.40 25.94
C ALA A 102 29.78 -39.35 25.82
N SER A 103 30.97 -39.78 25.38
CA SER A 103 32.17 -38.93 25.34
C SER A 103 32.83 -38.87 23.97
N SER A 104 33.10 -37.63 23.54
CA SER A 104 33.65 -37.31 22.22
C SER A 104 35.19 -37.38 22.16
N THR A 105 35.84 -37.91 23.20
CA THR A 105 37.30 -37.93 23.39
C THR A 105 38.05 -38.66 22.27
N THR A 106 39.27 -38.22 21.96
CA THR A 106 40.15 -38.86 20.95
C THR A 106 40.87 -40.09 21.47
N GLU A 107 40.92 -40.28 22.80
CA GLU A 107 41.60 -41.39 23.45
C GLU A 107 40.63 -42.40 24.14
N PRO A 108 39.72 -43.09 23.41
CA PRO A 108 38.81 -44.07 24.01
C PRO A 108 39.51 -45.17 24.83
N ALA A 109 40.75 -45.54 24.49
CA ALA A 109 41.52 -46.51 25.26
C ALA A 109 41.85 -45.99 26.67
N TYR A 110 42.24 -44.72 26.80
CA TYR A 110 42.57 -44.09 28.08
C TYR A 110 41.29 -43.92 28.93
N ALA A 111 40.22 -43.43 28.32
CA ALA A 111 38.92 -43.25 28.98
C ALA A 111 38.34 -44.58 29.53
N ASN A 112 38.36 -45.66 28.74
CA ASN A 112 37.95 -46.98 29.22
C ASN A 112 38.85 -47.49 30.34
N LYS A 113 40.17 -47.27 30.24
CA LYS A 113 41.11 -47.71 31.27
C LYS A 113 40.92 -46.98 32.60
N CYS A 114 40.59 -45.68 32.56
CA CYS A 114 40.18 -44.91 33.73
C CYS A 114 38.91 -45.50 34.39
N LEU A 115 37.85 -45.75 33.61
CA LEU A 115 36.61 -46.37 34.09
C LEU A 115 36.85 -47.73 34.76
N GLU A 116 37.69 -48.57 34.16
CA GLU A 116 38.08 -49.90 34.69
C GLU A 116 38.90 -49.84 35.99
N ASN A 117 39.44 -48.69 36.37
CA ASN A 117 40.35 -48.57 37.52
C ASN A 117 39.81 -47.67 38.64
N PHE A 118 38.84 -46.79 38.38
CA PHE A 118 38.18 -46.06 39.46
C PHE A 118 37.35 -47.03 40.34
N PRO A 119 37.71 -47.20 41.63
CA PRO A 119 37.06 -48.18 42.50
C PRO A 119 35.72 -47.66 43.05
N LEU A 120 34.86 -48.59 43.45
CA LEU A 120 33.62 -48.32 44.19
C LEU A 120 33.59 -49.19 45.45
N SER A 121 33.05 -48.64 46.54
CA SER A 121 33.00 -49.29 47.85
C SER A 121 31.60 -49.76 48.22
N GLY A 122 31.47 -50.89 48.92
CA GLY A 122 30.21 -51.32 49.55
C GLY A 122 29.01 -51.59 48.63
N GLY A 123 29.19 -51.58 47.30
CA GLY A 123 28.14 -51.83 46.31
C GLY A 123 28.22 -53.23 45.68
N LYS A 124 27.42 -53.46 44.64
CA LYS A 124 27.49 -54.69 43.81
C LYS A 124 28.61 -54.70 42.78
N PHE A 125 29.17 -53.53 42.49
CA PHE A 125 30.18 -53.28 41.46
C PHE A 125 31.47 -52.84 42.14
N ALA A 126 32.61 -53.39 41.73
CA ALA A 126 33.92 -53.04 42.29
C ALA A 126 34.53 -51.80 41.62
N THR A 127 34.10 -51.46 40.40
CA THR A 127 34.63 -50.36 39.60
C THR A 127 33.54 -49.54 38.91
N VAL A 128 33.83 -48.28 38.59
CA VAL A 128 32.94 -47.41 37.79
C VAL A 128 32.66 -48.03 36.42
N GLY A 129 33.62 -48.75 35.84
CA GLY A 129 33.48 -49.48 34.59
C GLY A 129 32.49 -50.65 34.64
N GLU A 130 32.32 -51.32 35.78
CA GLU A 130 31.30 -52.36 35.98
C GLU A 130 29.91 -51.76 36.20
N LEU A 131 29.83 -50.61 36.86
CA LEU A 131 28.60 -49.86 37.11
C LEU A 131 27.99 -49.29 35.81
N ILE A 132 28.83 -48.84 34.88
CA ILE A 132 28.41 -48.17 33.64
C ILE A 132 28.26 -49.19 32.50
N ARG A 133 27.00 -49.58 32.25
CA ARG A 133 26.61 -50.67 31.34
C ARG A 133 26.84 -50.37 29.86
N TYR A 134 26.62 -49.13 29.42
CA TYR A 134 26.70 -48.75 28.00
C TYR A 134 27.76 -47.65 27.80
N ARG A 135 28.63 -47.80 26.80
CA ARG A 135 29.77 -46.90 26.58
C ARG A 135 29.86 -46.45 25.12
N GLN A 136 29.41 -45.24 24.84
CA GLN A 136 29.63 -44.59 23.55
C GLN A 136 30.80 -43.60 23.74
N ILE A 137 32.02 -44.02 23.36
CA ILE A 137 33.26 -43.26 23.58
C ILE A 137 34.04 -43.20 22.26
N PHE A 138 33.85 -42.13 21.48
CA PHE A 138 34.52 -41.91 20.19
C PHE A 138 34.34 -40.48 19.67
N PRO A 139 35.24 -39.96 18.81
CA PRO A 139 35.08 -38.63 18.20
C PRO A 139 33.77 -38.45 17.40
N GLY A 140 32.91 -37.53 17.86
CA GLY A 140 31.69 -37.14 17.15
C GLY A 140 30.70 -36.35 17.99
N SER A 141 29.67 -35.79 17.33
CA SER A 141 28.54 -35.13 18.00
C SER A 141 27.75 -36.11 18.87
N LYS A 142 27.29 -35.63 20.03
CA LYS A 142 26.54 -36.45 20.98
C LYS A 142 25.08 -36.62 20.56
N GLY A 143 24.41 -35.54 20.16
CA GLY A 143 23.04 -35.58 19.65
C GLY A 143 22.91 -36.32 18.30
N ALA A 144 23.90 -36.22 17.41
CA ALA A 144 23.83 -36.82 16.07
C ALA A 144 24.37 -38.26 15.97
N LYS A 145 25.04 -38.79 17.00
CA LYS A 145 25.59 -40.17 16.99
C LYS A 145 25.45 -40.90 18.33
N HIS A 146 25.96 -40.32 19.42
CA HIS A 146 26.05 -41.03 20.71
C HIS A 146 24.67 -41.37 21.28
N PHE A 147 23.76 -40.39 21.35
CA PHE A 147 22.41 -40.61 21.85
C PHE A 147 21.54 -41.49 20.93
N PRO A 148 21.59 -41.35 19.59
CA PRO A 148 20.99 -42.33 18.68
C PRO A 148 21.50 -43.76 18.89
N ASN A 149 22.80 -43.96 19.10
CA ASN A 149 23.36 -45.27 19.44
C ASN A 149 22.85 -45.79 20.79
N LEU A 150 22.88 -44.97 21.85
CA LEU A 150 22.35 -45.34 23.17
C LEU A 150 20.86 -45.70 23.09
N HIS A 151 20.05 -44.95 22.33
CA HIS A 151 18.64 -45.24 22.14
C HIS A 151 18.43 -46.61 21.45
N ALA A 152 19.21 -46.90 20.40
CA ALA A 152 19.16 -48.19 19.70
C ALA A 152 19.68 -49.38 20.54
N GLU A 153 20.69 -49.15 21.38
CA GLU A 153 21.35 -50.16 22.22
C GLU A 153 20.55 -50.48 23.50
N THR A 154 19.92 -49.45 24.10
CA THR A 154 19.14 -49.60 25.35
C THR A 154 17.65 -49.85 25.12
N GLY A 155 17.09 -49.41 23.99
CA GLY A 155 15.65 -49.36 23.74
C GLY A 155 14.89 -48.30 24.56
N ILE A 156 15.58 -47.48 25.36
CA ILE A 156 14.97 -46.50 26.26
C ILE A 156 14.59 -45.23 25.47
N PRO A 157 13.35 -44.71 25.57
CA PRO A 157 12.97 -43.43 24.94
C PRO A 157 13.80 -42.25 25.47
N TYR A 158 14.13 -41.29 24.60
CA TYR A 158 14.87 -40.07 24.97
C TYR A 158 14.25 -39.33 26.16
N ASP A 159 12.93 -39.34 26.27
CA ASP A 159 12.19 -38.61 27.30
C ASP A 159 12.19 -39.30 28.68
N GLN A 160 12.85 -40.46 28.78
CA GLN A 160 13.21 -41.19 30.00
C GLN A 160 14.72 -41.12 30.31
N MET A 161 15.48 -40.30 29.58
CA MET A 161 16.91 -40.09 29.79
C MET A 161 17.20 -38.76 30.48
N ILE A 162 18.27 -38.74 31.28
CA ILE A 162 18.95 -37.52 31.74
C ILE A 162 20.42 -37.54 31.29
N PHE A 163 20.98 -36.36 31.01
CA PHE A 163 22.35 -36.19 30.53
C PHE A 163 23.10 -35.11 31.31
N PHE A 164 24.32 -35.42 31.74
CA PHE A 164 25.24 -34.52 32.44
C PHE A 164 26.52 -34.33 31.59
N ASP A 165 26.90 -33.07 31.38
CA ASP A 165 28.00 -32.66 30.49
C ASP A 165 28.53 -31.29 30.94
N ASP A 166 29.83 -31.02 30.90
CA ASP A 166 30.39 -29.72 31.31
C ASP A 166 30.12 -28.59 30.30
N CYS A 167 30.04 -28.95 29.00
CA CYS A 167 29.85 -28.05 27.86
C CYS A 167 30.92 -26.95 27.67
N THR A 168 32.12 -27.07 28.26
CA THR A 168 33.18 -26.06 28.25
C THR A 168 33.65 -25.72 26.83
N TYR A 169 33.83 -26.74 26.00
CA TYR A 169 34.35 -26.61 24.62
C TYR A 169 33.25 -26.63 23.54
N GLY A 170 31.98 -26.68 23.94
CA GLY A 170 30.81 -26.65 23.05
C GLY A 170 29.54 -27.12 23.76
N ASP A 171 28.39 -26.55 23.38
CA ASP A 171 27.11 -26.83 24.03
C ASP A 171 26.52 -28.20 23.64
N ASN A 172 27.12 -29.26 24.16
CA ASN A 172 26.69 -30.64 24.00
C ASN A 172 25.26 -30.85 24.52
N CYS A 173 24.88 -30.21 25.62
CA CYS A 173 23.51 -30.24 26.14
C CYS A 173 22.49 -29.72 25.10
N ALA A 174 22.74 -28.56 24.48
CA ALA A 174 21.87 -28.08 23.41
C ALA A 174 21.95 -28.95 22.14
N ASN A 175 23.12 -29.52 21.83
CA ASN A 175 23.26 -30.46 20.72
C ASN A 175 22.41 -31.73 20.92
N VAL A 176 22.38 -32.29 22.14
CA VAL A 176 21.53 -33.43 22.49
C VAL A 176 20.06 -33.03 22.53
N ALA A 177 19.68 -31.95 23.23
CA ALA A 177 18.29 -31.52 23.34
C ALA A 177 17.63 -31.21 21.97
N SER A 178 18.40 -30.69 21.01
CA SER A 178 17.91 -30.38 19.66
C SER A 178 17.77 -31.59 18.73
N HIS A 179 18.62 -32.62 18.88
CA HIS A 179 18.61 -33.81 18.01
C HIS A 179 17.85 -34.99 18.62
N CYS A 180 17.75 -35.03 19.95
CA CYS A 180 17.15 -36.09 20.76
C CYS A 180 16.07 -35.48 21.68
N PRO A 181 14.97 -34.93 21.12
CA PRO A 181 13.98 -34.21 21.89
C PRO A 181 13.35 -35.09 22.97
N GLY A 182 13.48 -34.66 24.22
CA GLY A 182 13.00 -35.37 25.41
C GLY A 182 14.06 -35.52 26.50
N VAL A 183 15.34 -35.66 26.12
CA VAL A 183 16.45 -35.83 27.08
C VAL A 183 16.54 -34.60 28.00
N THR A 184 16.47 -34.82 29.31
CA THR A 184 16.74 -33.75 30.28
C THR A 184 18.24 -33.50 30.34
N CYS A 185 18.71 -32.32 29.95
CA CYS A 185 20.13 -32.00 29.91
C CYS A 185 20.53 -31.09 31.06
N VAL A 186 21.68 -31.32 31.68
CA VAL A 186 22.21 -30.60 32.84
C VAL A 186 23.68 -30.25 32.58
N ARG A 187 24.03 -28.97 32.70
CA ARG A 187 25.43 -28.52 32.54
C ARG A 187 26.19 -28.57 33.86
N THR A 188 27.40 -29.10 33.84
CA THR A 188 28.29 -29.29 35.01
C THR A 188 29.65 -28.60 34.81
N PRO A 189 29.69 -27.25 34.69
CA PRO A 189 30.88 -26.51 34.26
C PRO A 189 32.04 -26.55 35.27
N ASP A 190 31.76 -26.84 36.54
CA ASP A 190 32.75 -26.99 37.62
C ASP A 190 33.10 -28.48 37.89
N GLY A 191 32.75 -29.37 36.96
CA GLY A 191 32.62 -30.81 37.19
C GLY A 191 31.26 -31.19 37.80
N LEU A 192 30.90 -32.48 37.76
CA LEU A 192 29.64 -32.97 38.32
C LEU A 192 29.61 -32.82 39.84
N THR A 193 28.66 -32.02 40.34
CA THR A 193 28.38 -31.87 41.78
C THR A 193 27.16 -32.70 42.21
N GLU A 194 27.05 -33.00 43.51
CA GLU A 194 25.82 -33.58 44.08
C GLU A 194 24.61 -32.64 43.93
N GLU A 195 24.83 -31.33 43.93
CA GLU A 195 23.78 -30.32 43.72
C GLU A 195 23.21 -30.41 42.31
N ASP A 196 24.07 -30.40 41.28
CA ASP A 196 23.63 -30.49 39.88
C ASP A 196 22.94 -31.84 39.60
N PHE A 197 23.41 -32.93 40.24
CA PHE A 197 22.74 -34.23 40.17
C PHE A 197 21.33 -34.22 40.79
N VAL A 198 21.16 -33.63 41.98
CA VAL A 198 19.85 -33.52 42.65
C VAL A 198 18.91 -32.57 41.90
N LEU A 199 19.40 -31.42 41.43
CA LEU A 199 18.64 -30.48 40.59
C LEU A 199 18.24 -31.12 39.25
N GLY A 200 19.12 -31.91 38.65
CA GLY A 200 18.84 -32.68 37.44
C GLY A 200 17.71 -33.69 37.62
N LEU A 201 17.77 -34.53 38.67
CA LEU A 201 16.70 -35.47 38.99
C LEU A 201 15.38 -34.75 39.30
N ALA A 202 15.42 -33.61 40.01
CA ALA A 202 14.23 -32.80 40.28
C ALA A 202 13.63 -32.18 39.00
N ALA A 203 14.46 -31.72 38.06
CA ALA A 203 14.01 -31.19 36.77
C ALA A 203 13.37 -32.28 35.90
N PHE A 204 13.98 -33.48 35.86
CA PHE A 204 13.44 -34.66 35.19
C PHE A 204 12.08 -35.06 35.77
N ALA A 205 11.99 -35.24 37.09
CA ALA A 205 10.77 -35.66 37.78
C ALA A 205 9.62 -34.62 37.66
N ALA A 206 9.96 -33.33 37.58
CA ALA A 206 8.99 -32.27 37.32
C ALA A 206 8.52 -32.17 35.84
N GLY A 207 9.07 -33.00 34.95
CA GLY A 207 8.82 -32.95 33.50
C GLY A 207 9.38 -31.69 32.82
N LYS A 208 10.15 -30.86 33.54
CA LYS A 208 10.63 -29.55 33.06
C LYS A 208 11.95 -29.69 32.29
N ARG A 209 11.90 -30.44 31.20
CA ARG A 209 13.05 -30.90 30.41
C ARG A 209 14.01 -29.77 29.94
N ASP A 210 13.48 -28.56 29.70
CA ASP A 210 14.27 -27.37 29.32
C ASP A 210 14.77 -26.52 30.50
N HIS A 211 14.34 -26.78 31.74
CA HIS A 211 14.46 -25.85 32.88
C HIS A 211 15.63 -26.11 33.83
N ALA A 212 16.53 -27.07 33.56
CA ALA A 212 17.75 -27.21 34.36
C ALA A 212 18.52 -25.87 34.43
N HIS A 213 18.58 -25.15 33.31
CA HIS A 213 19.17 -23.81 33.21
C HIS A 213 18.39 -22.74 34.00
N ALA A 214 17.06 -22.86 34.10
CA ALA A 214 16.24 -21.94 34.87
C ALA A 214 16.42 -22.15 36.38
N LEU A 215 16.56 -23.40 36.83
CA LEU A 215 16.89 -23.74 38.21
C LEU A 215 18.31 -23.28 38.59
N GLN A 216 19.31 -23.51 37.72
CA GLN A 216 20.66 -22.97 37.90
C GLN A 216 20.67 -21.42 37.89
N LEU A 217 19.85 -20.76 37.07
CA LEU A 217 19.70 -19.29 37.11
C LEU A 217 19.09 -18.83 38.44
N GLU A 218 17.96 -19.43 38.87
CA GLU A 218 17.24 -19.07 40.10
C GLU A 218 18.10 -19.26 41.35
N ALA A 219 18.87 -20.36 41.41
CA ALA A 219 19.75 -20.67 42.53
C ALA A 219 21.05 -19.85 42.55
N LYS A 220 21.77 -19.75 41.41
CA LYS A 220 23.16 -19.25 41.38
C LYS A 220 23.29 -17.82 40.84
N LEU A 221 22.49 -17.40 39.84
CA LEU A 221 22.67 -16.09 39.18
C LEU A 221 21.67 -15.01 39.63
N TRP A 222 20.41 -15.38 39.88
CA TRP A 222 19.36 -14.44 40.27
C TRP A 222 19.67 -13.66 41.57
N PRO A 223 20.27 -14.25 42.62
CA PRO A 223 20.66 -13.51 43.82
C PRO A 223 21.68 -12.39 43.55
N ALA A 224 22.55 -12.55 42.54
CA ALA A 224 23.54 -11.54 42.15
C ALA A 224 22.95 -10.46 41.23
N LEU A 225 22.00 -10.82 40.37
CA LEU A 225 21.34 -9.88 39.45
C LEU A 225 20.26 -9.02 40.12
N LYS A 226 19.48 -9.60 41.05
CA LYS A 226 18.33 -8.94 41.69
C LYS A 226 18.65 -7.57 42.31
N PRO A 227 19.77 -7.36 43.03
CA PRO A 227 20.15 -6.05 43.55
C PRO A 227 20.29 -4.96 42.47
N LEU A 228 20.77 -5.31 41.28
CA LEU A 228 21.05 -4.36 40.20
C LEU A 228 19.75 -3.75 39.64
N PHE A 229 18.69 -4.54 39.47
CA PHE A 229 17.37 -4.01 39.09
C PHE A 229 16.76 -3.09 40.15
N THR A 230 17.12 -3.26 41.42
CA THR A 230 16.65 -2.43 42.54
C THR A 230 17.58 -1.26 42.88
N ALA A 231 18.74 -1.15 42.23
CA ALA A 231 19.71 -0.10 42.51
C ALA A 231 19.14 1.30 42.20
N LYS A 232 19.53 2.28 43.02
CA LYS A 232 19.14 3.70 42.86
C LYS A 232 19.88 4.36 41.69
N GLU A 233 21.14 3.98 41.49
CA GLU A 233 22.05 4.51 40.49
C GLU A 233 22.76 3.32 39.81
N ILE A 234 22.76 3.30 38.48
CA ILE A 234 23.32 2.23 37.62
C ILE A 234 23.74 2.86 36.29
N PRO A 235 24.85 2.41 35.65
CA PRO A 235 25.25 2.93 34.34
C PRO A 235 24.21 2.67 33.25
N ILE A 236 24.10 3.59 32.29
CA ILE A 236 23.12 3.53 31.20
C ILE A 236 23.37 2.29 30.32
N GLU A 237 24.63 1.91 30.15
CA GLU A 237 25.09 0.74 29.42
C GLU A 237 24.57 -0.56 30.04
N VAL A 238 24.50 -0.63 31.37
CA VAL A 238 23.98 -1.80 32.11
C VAL A 238 22.45 -1.87 31.97
N VAL A 239 21.76 -0.73 32.01
CA VAL A 239 20.31 -0.66 31.74
C VAL A 239 20.00 -1.13 30.31
N ILE A 240 20.78 -0.68 29.31
CA ILE A 240 20.63 -1.10 27.91
C ILE A 240 20.91 -2.61 27.75
N LEU A 241 21.93 -3.14 28.42
CA LEU A 241 22.24 -4.58 28.38
C LEU A 241 21.06 -5.43 28.92
N PHE A 242 20.51 -5.05 30.08
CA PHE A 242 19.32 -5.71 30.64
C PHE A 242 18.07 -5.59 29.77
N LEU A 243 17.93 -4.50 28.99
CA LEU A 243 16.82 -4.34 28.06
C LEU A 243 16.98 -5.19 26.80
N LYS A 244 18.21 -5.41 26.32
CA LYS A 244 18.48 -6.30 25.18
C LYS A 244 18.21 -7.76 25.51
N GLU A 245 18.72 -8.23 26.64
CA GLU A 245 18.55 -9.60 27.14
C GLU A 245 17.25 -9.82 27.93
N LEU A 246 16.33 -8.84 27.90
CA LEU A 246 15.08 -8.86 28.66
C LEU A 246 14.21 -10.08 28.36
N ASP A 247 14.21 -10.56 27.12
CA ASP A 247 13.40 -11.72 26.71
C ASP A 247 13.91 -13.02 27.34
N LEU A 248 15.23 -13.10 27.62
CA LEU A 248 15.87 -14.20 28.36
C LEU A 248 15.63 -14.06 29.87
N LEU A 249 15.75 -12.85 30.41
CA LEU A 249 15.48 -12.55 31.83
C LEU A 249 14.02 -12.87 32.20
N VAL A 250 13.05 -12.41 31.41
CA VAL A 250 11.62 -12.74 31.53
C VAL A 250 11.31 -14.16 31.01
N GLY A 251 12.25 -14.76 30.29
CA GLY A 251 12.24 -16.17 29.88
C GLY A 251 12.40 -17.12 31.06
N LEU A 252 13.34 -16.81 31.95
CA LEU A 252 13.87 -17.71 32.99
C LEU A 252 13.48 -17.32 34.43
N ALA A 253 13.15 -16.06 34.70
CA ALA A 253 12.78 -15.62 36.05
C ALA A 253 11.42 -16.20 36.51
N PRO A 254 11.26 -16.54 37.81
CA PRO A 254 9.96 -16.90 38.38
C PRO A 254 8.89 -15.82 38.14
N ALA A 255 7.63 -16.22 37.99
CA ALA A 255 6.53 -15.28 37.75
C ALA A 255 6.35 -14.24 38.87
N THR A 256 6.61 -14.65 40.12
CA THR A 256 6.64 -13.79 41.32
C THR A 256 7.72 -12.70 41.21
N GLU A 257 8.95 -13.08 40.87
CA GLU A 257 10.09 -12.17 40.70
C GLU A 257 9.94 -11.29 39.45
N THR A 258 9.30 -11.81 38.40
CA THR A 258 8.95 -11.07 37.18
C THR A 258 8.01 -9.90 37.49
N GLN A 259 7.01 -10.10 38.35
CA GLN A 259 6.11 -9.04 38.81
C GLN A 259 6.75 -8.13 39.88
N ALA A 260 7.56 -8.69 40.80
CA ALA A 260 8.13 -7.94 41.92
C ALA A 260 9.38 -7.11 41.57
N VAL A 261 10.16 -7.51 40.55
CA VAL A 261 11.47 -6.92 40.21
C VAL A 261 11.49 -6.37 38.78
N LEU A 262 11.19 -7.22 37.78
CA LEU A 262 11.33 -6.85 36.37
C LEU A 262 10.29 -5.83 35.91
N LEU A 263 9.02 -5.97 36.31
CA LEU A 263 7.99 -4.97 35.99
C LEU A 263 8.32 -3.58 36.59
N PRO A 264 8.64 -3.42 37.89
CA PRO A 264 9.10 -2.14 38.44
C PRO A 264 10.38 -1.57 37.82
N PHE A 265 11.27 -2.39 37.27
CA PHE A 265 12.41 -1.93 36.48
C PHE A 265 11.95 -1.33 35.14
N LEU A 266 11.14 -2.06 34.37
CA LEU A 266 10.62 -1.62 33.07
C LEU A 266 9.78 -0.34 33.15
N LEU A 267 8.96 -0.22 34.20
CA LEU A 267 8.14 0.98 34.43
C LEU A 267 9.00 2.21 34.74
N ARG A 268 10.12 2.06 35.48
CA ARG A 268 11.13 3.13 35.66
C ARG A 268 11.82 3.45 34.33
N CYS A 269 12.18 2.46 33.52
CA CYS A 269 12.78 2.71 32.20
C CYS A 269 11.85 3.48 31.24
N LEU A 270 10.53 3.35 31.36
CA LEU A 270 9.54 4.18 30.63
C LEU A 270 9.38 5.61 31.19
N GLU A 271 9.82 5.87 32.42
CA GLU A 271 9.79 7.20 33.06
C GLU A 271 11.09 7.99 32.82
N LEU A 272 12.21 7.30 32.57
CA LEU A 272 13.47 7.92 32.15
C LEU A 272 13.30 8.59 30.78
N GLN A 273 13.50 9.91 30.71
CA GLN A 273 13.38 10.68 29.46
C GLN A 273 14.58 10.50 28.50
N GLU A 274 15.37 9.44 28.67
CA GLU A 274 16.56 9.14 27.89
C GLU A 274 16.17 8.43 26.57
N PRO A 275 16.38 9.05 25.38
CA PRO A 275 15.91 8.49 24.12
C PRO A 275 16.47 7.10 23.79
N THR A 276 17.68 6.76 24.25
CA THR A 276 18.32 5.46 23.97
C THR A 276 17.61 4.33 24.69
N ILE A 277 17.39 4.50 26.00
CA ILE A 277 16.65 3.55 26.86
C ILE A 277 15.21 3.39 26.33
N LEU A 278 14.53 4.50 26.02
CA LEU A 278 13.14 4.45 25.58
C LEU A 278 12.95 3.69 24.26
N ASN A 279 13.90 3.75 23.30
CA ASN A 279 13.79 2.95 22.07
C ASN A 279 13.80 1.43 22.40
N GLU A 280 14.78 0.98 23.19
CA GLU A 280 14.96 -0.43 23.56
C GLU A 280 13.73 -0.97 24.33
N VAL A 281 13.22 -0.23 25.33
CA VAL A 281 12.01 -0.65 26.07
C VAL A 281 10.80 -0.77 25.14
N LEU A 282 10.54 0.25 24.32
CA LEU A 282 9.36 0.30 23.46
C LEU A 282 9.40 -0.74 22.33
N GLU A 283 10.59 -1.14 21.89
CA GLU A 283 10.78 -2.25 20.96
C GLU A 283 10.45 -3.61 21.59
N LYS A 284 10.74 -3.81 22.89
CA LYS A 284 10.45 -5.05 23.63
C LYS A 284 9.01 -5.18 24.14
N VAL A 285 8.29 -4.07 24.39
CA VAL A 285 6.86 -4.06 24.82
C VAL A 285 5.93 -5.09 24.10
N PRO A 286 6.05 -5.30 22.77
CA PRO A 286 5.28 -6.33 22.04
C PRO A 286 5.63 -7.79 22.37
N TYR A 287 6.80 -8.10 22.93
CA TYR A 287 7.09 -9.41 23.53
C TYR A 287 6.47 -9.51 24.92
N LEU A 288 6.67 -8.45 25.73
CA LEU A 288 6.31 -8.40 27.15
C LEU A 288 4.81 -8.62 27.43
N HIS A 289 3.92 -8.24 26.50
CA HIS A 289 2.47 -8.48 26.67
C HIS A 289 2.09 -9.96 26.79
N LYS A 290 2.93 -10.89 26.32
CA LYS A 290 2.70 -12.35 26.41
C LYS A 290 3.15 -12.93 27.75
N LYS A 291 3.84 -12.13 28.57
CA LYS A 291 4.49 -12.53 29.83
C LYS A 291 3.92 -11.81 31.05
N PHE A 292 3.42 -10.58 30.89
CA PHE A 292 2.67 -9.85 31.91
C PHE A 292 1.16 -10.04 31.79
N GLU A 293 0.45 -9.83 32.89
CA GLU A 293 -1.00 -9.84 32.88
C GLU A 293 -1.57 -8.66 32.07
N TYR A 294 -2.68 -8.89 31.38
CA TYR A 294 -3.42 -7.83 30.65
C TYR A 294 -3.61 -6.55 31.48
N ARG A 295 -3.91 -6.71 32.78
CA ARG A 295 -4.11 -5.61 33.71
C ARG A 295 -2.83 -4.79 33.95
N GLN A 296 -1.66 -5.41 33.99
CA GLN A 296 -0.38 -4.70 34.14
C GLN A 296 -0.07 -3.88 32.88
N VAL A 297 -0.32 -4.44 31.70
CA VAL A 297 -0.18 -3.72 30.41
C VAL A 297 -1.14 -2.54 30.33
N LYS A 298 -2.43 -2.73 30.67
CA LYS A 298 -3.48 -1.70 30.64
C LYS A 298 -3.32 -0.61 31.70
N ASP A 299 -3.15 -0.99 32.96
CA ASP A 299 -3.22 -0.06 34.10
C ASP A 299 -1.86 0.62 34.38
N GLN A 300 -0.73 0.04 33.94
CA GLN A 300 0.62 0.52 34.30
C GLN A 300 1.52 0.91 33.13
N ILE A 301 1.50 0.16 32.01
CA ILE A 301 2.35 0.43 30.84
C ILE A 301 1.70 1.48 29.91
N LEU A 302 0.45 1.24 29.50
CA LEU A 302 -0.28 2.12 28.56
C LEU A 302 -0.32 3.60 29.00
N PRO A 303 -0.60 3.96 30.27
CA PRO A 303 -0.66 5.37 30.68
C PRO A 303 0.70 6.09 30.54
N ARG A 304 1.80 5.40 30.83
CA ARG A 304 3.18 5.92 30.68
C ARG A 304 3.53 6.15 29.21
N MET A 305 3.17 5.21 28.33
CA MET A 305 3.30 5.39 26.87
C MET A 305 2.52 6.62 26.41
N LEU A 306 1.24 6.76 26.80
CA LEU A 306 0.43 7.92 26.41
C LEU A 306 0.96 9.25 26.99
N GLN A 307 1.61 9.24 28.16
CA GLN A 307 2.29 10.40 28.75
C GLN A 307 3.53 10.83 27.93
N LEU A 308 4.37 9.87 27.48
CA LEU A 308 5.53 10.14 26.63
C LEU A 308 5.14 10.81 25.30
N LEU A 309 3.99 10.47 24.72
CA LEU A 309 3.45 11.16 23.54
C LEU A 309 3.18 12.66 23.80
N GLY A 310 2.92 13.04 25.05
CA GLY A 310 2.82 14.43 25.49
C GLY A 310 4.17 15.12 25.55
N SER A 311 5.09 14.61 26.38
CA SER A 311 6.30 15.33 26.81
C SER A 311 7.59 15.04 26.02
N ALA A 312 7.75 13.85 25.42
CA ALA A 312 9.05 13.39 24.93
C ALA A 312 9.49 14.03 23.58
N ALA A 313 10.75 13.86 23.21
CA ALA A 313 11.28 14.31 21.92
C ALA A 313 10.58 13.62 20.72
N PRO A 314 10.48 14.25 19.52
CA PRO A 314 9.74 13.70 18.38
C PRO A 314 10.13 12.27 17.99
N LYS A 315 11.42 11.92 18.04
CA LYS A 315 11.92 10.55 17.79
C LYS A 315 11.30 9.52 18.74
N VAL A 316 11.20 9.84 20.03
CA VAL A 316 10.56 9.00 21.05
C VAL A 316 9.07 8.90 20.79
N LYS A 317 8.39 10.00 20.45
CA LYS A 317 6.95 9.97 20.13
C LYS A 317 6.62 9.00 19.00
N VAL A 318 7.43 8.96 17.95
CA VAL A 318 7.28 7.98 16.84
C VAL A 318 7.43 6.55 17.34
N GLN A 319 8.45 6.25 18.17
CA GLN A 319 8.65 4.91 18.71
C GLN A 319 7.53 4.48 19.66
N VAL A 320 6.95 5.40 20.43
CA VAL A 320 5.76 5.10 21.25
C VAL A 320 4.56 4.77 20.37
N LEU A 321 4.35 5.49 19.25
CA LEU A 321 3.28 5.16 18.30
C LEU A 321 3.48 3.77 17.64
N MET A 322 4.73 3.40 17.33
CA MET A 322 5.08 2.08 16.82
C MET A 322 4.92 0.97 17.86
N GLY A 323 5.28 1.23 19.12
CA GLY A 323 5.03 0.32 20.24
C GLY A 323 3.54 0.09 20.44
N LEU A 324 2.76 1.18 20.49
CA LEU A 324 1.30 1.13 20.67
C LEU A 324 0.59 0.40 19.52
N SER A 325 0.99 0.59 18.26
CA SER A 325 0.36 -0.14 17.14
C SER A 325 0.62 -1.65 17.21
N ARG A 326 1.83 -2.07 17.62
CA ARG A 326 2.19 -3.48 17.85
C ARG A 326 1.45 -4.14 19.03
N ILE A 327 0.88 -3.36 19.96
CA ILE A 327 0.06 -3.87 21.08
C ILE A 327 -1.43 -3.50 21.02
N PHE A 328 -1.88 -2.87 19.93
CA PHE A 328 -3.23 -2.29 19.85
C PHE A 328 -4.33 -3.35 19.94
N GLU A 329 -4.13 -4.50 19.31
CA GLU A 329 -5.10 -5.61 19.21
C GLU A 329 -5.40 -6.31 20.55
N ILE A 330 -4.59 -6.05 21.60
CA ILE A 330 -4.71 -6.65 22.92
C ILE A 330 -5.74 -5.90 23.78
N PHE A 331 -6.00 -4.63 23.49
CA PHE A 331 -6.88 -3.80 24.31
C PHE A 331 -8.36 -4.05 24.03
N ASP A 332 -9.16 -4.13 25.09
CA ASP A 332 -10.60 -4.22 24.97
C ASP A 332 -11.19 -2.94 24.34
N LYS A 333 -12.35 -3.08 23.71
CA LYS A 333 -13.04 -1.98 23.02
C LYS A 333 -13.19 -0.74 23.93
N ASN A 334 -13.45 -0.93 25.22
CA ASN A 334 -13.64 0.18 26.15
C ASN A 334 -12.32 0.92 26.40
N THR A 335 -11.20 0.24 26.67
CA THR A 335 -9.88 0.91 26.74
C THR A 335 -9.51 1.66 25.46
N ILE A 336 -9.83 1.11 24.29
CA ILE A 336 -9.60 1.79 23.01
C ILE A 336 -10.45 3.08 22.92
N GLN A 337 -11.73 3.03 23.31
CA GLN A 337 -12.65 4.17 23.20
C GLN A 337 -12.49 5.22 24.31
N ASP A 338 -12.17 4.82 25.54
CA ASP A 338 -12.18 5.69 26.72
C ASP A 338 -10.79 6.24 27.07
N VAL A 339 -9.71 5.56 26.65
CA VAL A 339 -8.33 5.93 27.00
C VAL A 339 -7.49 6.24 25.76
N VAL A 340 -7.44 5.32 24.78
CA VAL A 340 -6.51 5.43 23.64
C VAL A 340 -6.96 6.47 22.62
N LEU A 341 -8.23 6.44 22.19
CA LEU A 341 -8.77 7.41 21.24
C LEU A 341 -8.77 8.85 21.80
N PRO A 342 -9.19 9.13 23.06
CA PRO A 342 -9.11 10.48 23.62
C PRO A 342 -7.67 10.99 23.75
N ALA A 343 -6.69 10.12 24.00
CA ALA A 343 -5.28 10.50 23.98
C ALA A 343 -4.81 10.86 22.56
N PHE A 344 -5.14 10.05 21.53
CA PHE A 344 -4.82 10.40 20.14
C PHE A 344 -5.58 11.64 19.63
N GLU A 345 -6.81 11.89 20.08
CA GLU A 345 -7.49 13.15 19.83
C GLU A 345 -6.79 14.33 20.51
N LYS A 346 -6.40 14.21 21.78
CA LYS A 346 -5.63 15.24 22.48
C LYS A 346 -4.33 15.55 21.74
N LEU A 347 -3.62 14.52 21.27
CA LEU A 347 -2.38 14.65 20.51
C LEU A 347 -2.58 15.27 19.13
N THR A 348 -3.62 14.88 18.37
CA THR A 348 -3.92 15.49 17.06
C THR A 348 -4.51 16.91 17.17
N LYS A 349 -4.90 17.34 18.38
CA LYS A 349 -5.26 18.73 18.72
C LYS A 349 -4.07 19.54 19.27
N SER A 350 -3.17 18.94 20.06
CA SER A 350 -2.06 19.63 20.72
C SER A 350 -0.73 19.60 19.94
N ALA A 351 -0.49 18.57 19.14
CA ALA A 351 0.68 18.49 18.27
C ALA A 351 0.34 19.10 16.91
N GLY A 352 0.92 20.26 16.62
CA GLY A 352 0.93 20.88 15.30
C GLY A 352 1.78 20.13 14.27
N THR A 353 1.82 18.80 14.31
CA THR A 353 2.52 17.91 13.35
C THR A 353 1.58 17.56 12.20
N PRO A 354 1.60 18.30 11.07
CA PRO A 354 0.47 18.27 10.13
C PRO A 354 0.44 17.01 9.27
N GLY A 355 1.56 16.27 9.17
CA GLY A 355 1.62 14.99 8.45
C GLY A 355 0.59 13.94 8.90
N ILE A 356 0.14 13.98 10.18
CA ILE A 356 -0.93 13.10 10.67
C ILE A 356 -2.33 13.62 10.27
N ARG A 357 -2.57 14.94 10.30
CA ARG A 357 -3.81 15.53 9.75
C ARG A 357 -3.97 15.17 8.28
N CYS A 358 -2.87 15.34 7.54
CA CYS A 358 -2.75 15.11 6.11
C CYS A 358 -2.50 13.63 5.75
N ALA A 359 -2.82 12.68 6.63
CA ALA A 359 -2.80 11.25 6.30
C ALA A 359 -4.09 10.78 5.61
N ASN A 360 -5.26 11.35 5.98
CA ASN A 360 -6.56 10.95 5.45
C ASN A 360 -6.94 11.79 4.22
N MET A 361 -7.36 11.14 3.12
CA MET A 361 -7.70 11.79 1.83
C MET A 361 -8.76 12.90 1.97
N PHE A 362 -9.80 12.70 2.76
CA PHE A 362 -10.85 13.70 2.97
C PHE A 362 -10.35 14.89 3.81
N LYS A 363 -9.47 14.64 4.80
CA LYS A 363 -8.83 15.71 5.58
C LYS A 363 -7.82 16.51 4.74
N ARG A 364 -7.08 15.86 3.83
CA ARG A 364 -6.18 16.53 2.86
C ARG A 364 -6.91 17.53 1.96
N TRP A 365 -8.18 17.24 1.63
CA TRP A 365 -9.01 18.07 0.76
C TRP A 365 -9.64 19.26 1.50
N MET A 366 -9.84 19.15 2.82
CA MET A 366 -10.44 20.20 3.67
C MET A 366 -9.44 21.14 4.35
N ASP A 367 -8.19 20.72 4.61
CA ASP A 367 -7.19 21.53 5.33
C ASP A 367 -6.15 22.13 4.37
N LYS A 368 -6.06 23.47 4.29
CA LYS A 368 -5.15 24.19 3.39
C LYS A 368 -3.66 23.83 3.65
N ASN A 369 -3.32 23.44 4.89
CA ASN A 369 -1.97 23.04 5.28
C ASN A 369 -1.55 21.65 4.75
N CYS A 370 -2.42 20.97 3.99
CA CYS A 370 -2.12 19.71 3.30
C CYS A 370 -1.77 19.88 1.82
N TYR A 371 -1.87 21.10 1.26
CA TYR A 371 -1.51 21.38 -0.13
C TYR A 371 0.00 21.66 -0.28
N CYS A 372 0.53 21.28 -1.43
CA CYS A 372 1.87 21.66 -1.89
C CYS A 372 1.75 22.82 -2.90
N PRO A 373 2.75 23.71 -3.02
CA PRO A 373 2.81 24.70 -4.09
C PRO A 373 2.78 24.06 -5.48
N VAL A 374 2.34 24.82 -6.50
CA VAL A 374 2.31 24.35 -7.89
C VAL A 374 3.69 23.84 -8.32
N GLY A 375 3.75 22.63 -8.88
CA GLY A 375 5.00 21.97 -9.29
C GLY A 375 5.70 21.15 -8.20
N LEU A 376 5.26 21.23 -6.93
CA LEU A 376 5.70 20.36 -5.84
C LEU A 376 4.59 19.36 -5.46
N PHE A 377 5.01 18.14 -5.11
CA PHE A 377 4.11 17.01 -4.90
C PHE A 377 4.52 16.15 -3.71
N TRP A 378 3.58 15.34 -3.25
CA TRP A 378 3.78 14.39 -2.17
C TRP A 378 4.73 13.26 -2.57
N ALA A 379 5.72 12.97 -1.71
CA ALA A 379 6.44 11.71 -1.78
C ALA A 379 5.48 10.54 -1.50
N ALA A 380 5.21 9.73 -2.53
CA ALA A 380 4.42 8.52 -2.37
C ALA A 380 5.24 7.46 -1.59
N PRO A 381 4.73 6.88 -0.49
CA PRO A 381 5.37 5.76 0.18
C PRO A 381 5.33 4.55 -0.77
N SER A 382 6.46 4.24 -1.40
CA SER A 382 6.53 3.19 -2.42
C SER A 382 6.37 1.80 -1.78
N ARG A 383 5.55 0.96 -2.42
CA ARG A 383 5.06 -0.33 -1.87
C ARG A 383 6.13 -1.41 -1.68
N ALA A 384 7.41 -1.07 -1.88
CA ALA A 384 8.58 -1.93 -1.74
C ALA A 384 9.61 -1.41 -0.71
N ARG A 385 9.29 -0.33 0.03
CA ARG A 385 10.17 0.28 1.06
C ARG A 385 9.44 0.67 2.35
N ALA A 386 8.41 -0.07 2.73
CA ALA A 386 7.71 0.17 4.01
C ALA A 386 8.65 0.06 5.23
N GLU A 387 9.66 -0.81 5.15
CA GLU A 387 10.67 -1.02 6.22
C GLU A 387 11.88 -0.07 6.11
N GLU A 388 12.09 0.57 4.95
CA GLU A 388 13.22 1.49 4.70
C GLU A 388 12.77 2.96 4.58
N PHE A 389 11.50 3.29 4.83
CA PHE A 389 11.02 4.68 4.92
C PHE A 389 11.44 5.31 6.25
N GLN A 390 12.75 5.41 6.46
CA GLN A 390 13.38 6.01 7.62
C GLN A 390 12.98 7.49 7.73
N VAL A 391 12.04 7.77 8.64
CA VAL A 391 11.54 9.12 8.97
C VAL A 391 12.69 10.07 9.33
N THR A 392 13.84 9.56 9.77
CA THR A 392 15.10 10.29 9.95
C THR A 392 15.46 11.18 8.76
N ARG A 393 15.39 10.70 7.51
CA ARG A 393 15.72 11.54 6.33
C ARG A 393 14.73 12.69 6.09
N LEU A 394 13.53 12.62 6.66
CA LEU A 394 12.47 13.61 6.48
C LEU A 394 12.72 14.90 7.28
N TRP A 395 13.79 14.95 8.09
CA TRP A 395 14.15 16.06 8.97
C TRP A 395 15.66 16.38 8.98
N SER A 396 16.46 15.79 8.08
CA SER A 396 17.92 15.76 8.21
C SER A 396 18.70 16.05 6.91
N ASP A 397 18.10 16.73 5.93
CA ASP A 397 18.78 17.08 4.67
C ASP A 397 18.74 18.61 4.41
N PRO A 398 19.78 19.36 4.88
CA PRO A 398 19.87 20.80 4.68
C PRO A 398 19.97 21.24 3.21
N LEU A 399 20.20 20.32 2.27
CA LEU A 399 20.24 20.62 0.84
C LEU A 399 18.84 20.70 0.21
N LEU A 400 17.79 20.28 0.92
CA LEU A 400 16.40 20.30 0.46
C LEU A 400 15.55 21.42 1.09
N ASP A 401 15.91 21.95 2.26
CA ASP A 401 15.33 23.18 2.81
C ASP A 401 16.39 24.11 3.43
N PRO A 402 16.93 25.06 2.65
CA PRO A 402 17.88 26.05 3.16
C PRO A 402 17.23 27.24 3.89
N TRP A 403 15.89 27.34 3.94
CA TRP A 403 15.19 28.57 4.34
C TRP A 403 14.01 28.41 5.32
N GLY A 404 13.62 27.17 5.66
CA GLY A 404 12.79 26.86 6.83
C GLY A 404 11.29 27.18 6.71
N GLN A 405 10.73 27.18 5.50
CA GLN A 405 9.34 27.62 5.24
C GLN A 405 8.43 26.57 4.59
N TYR A 406 8.91 25.35 4.32
CA TYR A 406 8.18 24.38 3.50
C TYR A 406 7.69 23.14 4.28
N HIS A 407 6.56 22.58 3.84
CA HIS A 407 5.96 21.41 4.48
C HIS A 407 6.74 20.11 4.18
N PRO A 408 7.15 19.31 5.19
CA PRO A 408 8.09 18.17 5.04
C PRO A 408 7.72 17.05 4.06
N TRP A 409 6.49 17.01 3.55
CA TRP A 409 6.01 15.98 2.60
C TRP A 409 6.03 16.43 1.13
N CYS A 410 6.20 17.72 0.84
CA CYS A 410 6.16 18.29 -0.51
C CYS A 410 7.52 18.22 -1.24
N THR A 411 8.20 17.08 -1.15
CA THR A 411 9.62 16.94 -1.54
C THR A 411 9.85 16.59 -3.00
N VAL A 412 8.82 16.19 -3.75
CA VAL A 412 8.97 15.73 -5.15
C VAL A 412 8.63 16.84 -6.13
N ARG A 413 9.58 17.22 -6.99
CA ARG A 413 9.40 18.32 -7.96
C ARG A 413 9.01 17.78 -9.35
N GLY A 414 7.85 18.19 -9.84
CA GLY A 414 7.25 17.71 -11.09
C GLY A 414 8.16 17.85 -12.31
N SER A 415 8.80 19.02 -12.52
CA SER A 415 9.68 19.23 -13.67
C SER A 415 10.93 18.35 -13.71
N LYS A 416 11.35 17.76 -12.57
CA LYS A 416 12.39 16.72 -12.56
C LYS A 416 11.84 15.35 -12.98
N GLU A 417 10.72 14.94 -12.40
CA GLU A 417 10.10 13.62 -12.62
C GLU A 417 9.51 13.45 -14.02
N TRP A 418 8.84 14.48 -14.54
CA TRP A 418 8.21 14.45 -15.87
C TRP A 418 9.21 14.55 -17.03
N GLY A 419 10.41 15.08 -16.76
CA GLY A 419 11.46 15.31 -17.75
C GLY A 419 10.93 16.00 -19.02
N MET A 420 11.30 15.46 -20.18
CA MET A 420 10.91 16.00 -21.50
C MET A 420 9.41 15.93 -21.82
N ILE A 421 8.60 15.20 -21.04
CA ILE A 421 7.14 15.08 -21.29
C ILE A 421 6.45 16.41 -20.94
N TYR A 422 6.90 17.11 -19.89
CA TYR A 422 6.29 18.38 -19.47
C TYR A 422 6.43 19.52 -20.49
N PRO A 423 7.64 19.88 -21.00
CA PRO A 423 7.75 20.91 -22.02
C PRO A 423 7.05 20.51 -23.33
N ALA A 424 7.00 19.21 -23.67
CA ALA A 424 6.22 18.73 -24.82
C ALA A 424 4.71 18.96 -24.62
N TYR A 425 4.17 18.74 -23.41
CA TYR A 425 2.81 19.12 -23.04
C TYR A 425 2.58 20.64 -23.17
N CYS A 426 3.45 21.47 -22.59
CA CYS A 426 3.31 22.93 -22.63
C CYS A 426 3.31 23.47 -24.08
N TRP A 427 4.21 22.99 -24.93
CA TRP A 427 4.26 23.36 -26.35
C TRP A 427 3.03 22.88 -27.14
N THR A 428 2.61 21.62 -26.95
CA THR A 428 1.46 21.08 -27.70
C THR A 428 0.12 21.71 -27.27
N ALA A 429 -0.08 21.95 -25.98
CA ALA A 429 -1.24 22.68 -25.47
C ALA A 429 -1.24 24.15 -25.93
N GLY A 430 -0.09 24.85 -25.78
CA GLY A 430 0.06 26.24 -26.18
C GLY A 430 -0.18 26.47 -27.68
N LEU A 431 0.44 25.66 -28.55
CA LEU A 431 0.19 25.70 -30.00
C LEU A 431 -1.26 25.34 -30.36
N GLY A 432 -1.86 24.40 -29.63
CA GLY A 432 -3.27 24.03 -29.76
C GLY A 432 -4.19 25.24 -29.55
N PHE A 433 -4.14 25.89 -28.40
CA PHE A 433 -4.99 27.06 -28.13
C PHE A 433 -4.62 28.27 -28.99
N ALA A 434 -3.34 28.50 -29.30
CA ALA A 434 -2.92 29.55 -30.23
C ALA A 434 -3.53 29.37 -31.63
N SER A 435 -3.70 28.13 -32.12
CA SER A 435 -4.39 27.87 -33.39
C SER A 435 -5.88 28.22 -33.35
N ILE A 436 -6.55 28.05 -32.20
CA ILE A 436 -7.95 28.45 -31.98
C ILE A 436 -8.06 29.96 -31.89
N VAL A 437 -7.11 30.64 -31.24
CA VAL A 437 -7.02 32.11 -31.21
C VAL A 437 -6.87 32.64 -32.64
N LEU A 438 -5.92 32.11 -33.43
CA LEU A 438 -5.68 32.55 -34.80
C LEU A 438 -6.90 32.33 -35.72
N TRP A 439 -7.53 31.16 -35.68
CA TRP A 439 -8.76 30.88 -36.43
C TRP A 439 -9.88 31.85 -36.03
N SER A 440 -10.12 32.04 -34.74
CA SER A 440 -11.18 32.91 -34.25
C SER A 440 -10.92 34.38 -34.60
N ALA A 441 -9.67 34.84 -34.56
CA ALA A 441 -9.27 36.20 -34.95
C ALA A 441 -9.47 36.45 -36.46
N ILE A 442 -9.03 35.53 -37.32
CA ILE A 442 -9.24 35.63 -38.78
C ILE A 442 -10.74 35.68 -39.10
N ARG A 443 -11.55 34.83 -38.45
CA ARG A 443 -13.02 34.85 -38.64
C ARG A 443 -13.63 36.15 -38.15
N LEU A 444 -13.26 36.64 -36.97
CA LEU A 444 -13.74 37.90 -36.41
C LEU A 444 -13.40 39.09 -37.33
N GLN A 445 -12.19 39.12 -37.90
CA GLN A 445 -11.75 40.15 -38.84
C GLN A 445 -12.53 40.13 -40.17
N HIS A 446 -12.87 38.94 -40.68
CA HIS A 446 -13.74 38.80 -41.86
C HIS A 446 -15.16 39.28 -41.56
N TRP A 447 -15.74 38.83 -40.44
CA TRP A 447 -17.10 39.19 -40.05
C TRP A 447 -17.25 40.67 -39.73
N TYR A 448 -16.29 41.30 -39.03
CA TYR A 448 -16.33 42.73 -38.71
C TYR A 448 -16.37 43.63 -39.96
N ARG A 449 -15.82 43.17 -41.09
CA ARG A 449 -15.87 43.86 -42.39
C ARG A 449 -17.17 43.64 -43.17
N ALA A 450 -18.03 42.72 -42.73
CA ALA A 450 -19.25 42.31 -43.41
C ALA A 450 -20.52 42.39 -42.53
N ALA A 451 -20.41 42.92 -41.31
CA ALA A 451 -21.45 42.89 -40.29
C ALA A 451 -22.52 43.99 -40.50
N ALA A 452 -23.62 43.62 -41.15
CA ALA A 452 -24.83 44.45 -41.30
C ALA A 452 -26.08 43.80 -40.68
N GLY A 453 -26.14 42.46 -40.64
CA GLY A 453 -27.28 41.68 -40.17
C GLY A 453 -27.30 41.38 -38.67
N HIS A 454 -28.46 41.00 -38.14
CA HIS A 454 -28.64 40.74 -36.70
C HIS A 454 -28.06 39.38 -36.25
N ASP A 455 -28.19 38.31 -37.05
CA ASP A 455 -27.62 36.99 -36.72
C ASP A 455 -26.10 36.93 -36.83
N GLN A 456 -25.51 37.77 -37.68
CA GLN A 456 -24.05 37.94 -37.75
C GLN A 456 -23.48 38.38 -36.39
N ARG A 457 -24.24 39.14 -35.58
CA ARG A 457 -23.84 39.55 -34.22
C ARG A 457 -23.67 38.37 -33.26
N LEU A 458 -24.50 37.32 -33.41
CA LEU A 458 -24.42 36.13 -32.57
C LEU A 458 -23.22 35.26 -32.96
N GLN A 459 -22.93 35.14 -34.26
CA GLN A 459 -21.73 34.44 -34.74
C GLN A 459 -20.43 35.18 -34.34
N VAL A 460 -20.43 36.52 -34.40
CA VAL A 460 -19.39 37.39 -33.85
C VAL A 460 -19.20 37.14 -32.35
N ALA A 461 -20.27 37.04 -31.56
CA ALA A 461 -20.19 36.76 -30.13
C ALA A 461 -19.60 35.37 -29.83
N ILE A 462 -20.00 34.32 -30.56
CA ILE A 462 -19.44 32.96 -30.39
C ILE A 462 -17.93 32.94 -30.71
N HIS A 463 -17.51 33.60 -31.79
CA HIS A 463 -16.09 33.73 -32.13
C HIS A 463 -15.31 34.56 -31.10
N ALA A 464 -15.87 35.67 -30.59
CA ALA A 464 -15.22 36.51 -29.57
C ALA A 464 -15.07 35.78 -28.22
N LEU A 465 -16.09 35.05 -27.78
CA LEU A 465 -16.02 34.24 -26.54
C LEU A 465 -15.04 33.06 -26.70
N SER A 466 -15.01 32.41 -27.87
CA SER A 466 -14.06 31.33 -28.17
C SER A 466 -12.61 31.83 -28.26
N LEU A 467 -12.41 33.02 -28.85
CA LEU A 467 -11.12 33.73 -28.85
C LEU A 467 -10.66 34.02 -27.42
N ALA A 468 -11.53 34.59 -26.59
CA ALA A 468 -11.23 34.93 -25.20
C ALA A 468 -10.89 33.69 -24.38
N ALA A 469 -11.68 32.61 -24.48
CA ALA A 469 -11.41 31.34 -23.78
C ALA A 469 -10.04 30.74 -24.19
N ALA A 470 -9.74 30.69 -25.49
CA ALA A 470 -8.46 30.17 -25.98
C ALA A 470 -7.27 31.08 -25.61
N ALA A 471 -7.44 32.40 -25.60
CA ALA A 471 -6.41 33.34 -25.16
C ALA A 471 -6.13 33.18 -23.66
N VAL A 472 -7.17 33.17 -22.81
CA VAL A 472 -7.08 32.86 -21.37
C VAL A 472 -6.34 31.54 -21.14
N ARG A 473 -6.62 30.49 -21.92
CA ARG A 473 -5.93 29.20 -21.78
C ARG A 473 -4.50 29.19 -22.25
N THR A 474 -4.17 30.00 -23.26
CA THR A 474 -2.78 30.19 -23.71
C THR A 474 -1.96 30.90 -22.63
N ILE A 475 -2.52 31.95 -22.01
CA ILE A 475 -1.87 32.67 -20.89
C ILE A 475 -1.77 31.77 -19.65
N TYR A 476 -2.81 30.98 -19.35
CA TYR A 476 -2.77 30.00 -18.25
C TYR A 476 -1.63 28.98 -18.41
N VAL A 477 -1.48 28.36 -19.58
CA VAL A 477 -0.42 27.36 -19.81
C VAL A 477 0.97 28.00 -19.71
N ALA A 478 1.14 29.26 -20.11
CA ALA A 478 2.39 30.00 -19.87
C ALA A 478 2.63 30.28 -18.38
N ALA A 479 1.60 30.65 -17.62
CA ALA A 479 1.69 30.85 -16.17
C ALA A 479 1.98 29.53 -15.41
N GLU A 480 1.34 28.42 -15.81
CA GLU A 480 1.57 27.07 -15.28
C GLU A 480 3.03 26.63 -15.52
N ALA A 481 3.56 26.84 -16.74
CA ALA A 481 4.97 26.60 -17.06
C ALA A 481 5.92 27.41 -16.16
N ILE A 482 5.68 28.72 -16.02
CA ILE A 482 6.48 29.60 -15.16
C ILE A 482 6.42 29.16 -13.69
N LEU A 483 5.24 28.82 -13.16
CA LEU A 483 5.08 28.41 -11.76
C LEU A 483 5.77 27.07 -11.44
N VAL A 484 5.76 26.11 -12.37
CA VAL A 484 6.43 24.81 -12.18
C VAL A 484 7.96 24.92 -12.24
N ASP A 485 8.50 25.79 -13.10
CA ASP A 485 9.95 25.94 -13.28
C ASP A 485 10.58 27.05 -12.41
N ALA A 486 9.79 27.96 -11.84
CA ALA A 486 10.23 28.93 -10.84
C ALA A 486 10.90 28.27 -9.61
N ALA A 487 11.68 29.05 -8.86
CA ALA A 487 12.03 28.68 -7.50
C ALA A 487 10.77 28.62 -6.61
N PRO A 488 10.74 27.84 -5.51
CA PRO A 488 9.56 27.71 -4.63
C PRO A 488 8.98 29.04 -4.13
N ASN A 489 9.81 30.10 -4.07
CA ASN A 489 9.41 31.48 -3.82
C ASN A 489 8.74 32.12 -5.06
N GLY A 490 7.77 31.42 -5.69
CA GLY A 490 7.00 31.93 -6.82
C GLY A 490 6.20 33.17 -6.41
N SER A 491 5.95 34.10 -7.35
CA SER A 491 5.23 35.33 -7.02
C SER A 491 3.76 35.01 -6.68
N PRO A 492 3.27 35.35 -5.47
CA PRO A 492 1.92 34.95 -5.03
C PRO A 492 0.81 35.62 -5.86
N LEU A 493 1.13 36.73 -6.55
CA LEU A 493 0.27 37.33 -7.55
C LEU A 493 0.11 36.44 -8.80
N LEU A 494 1.16 35.76 -9.26
CA LEU A 494 1.08 34.87 -10.42
C LEU A 494 0.27 33.61 -10.11
N GLU A 495 0.39 33.06 -8.90
CA GLU A 495 -0.44 31.94 -8.45
C GLU A 495 -1.93 32.34 -8.39
N LYS A 496 -2.25 33.51 -7.82
CA LYS A 496 -3.62 34.07 -7.84
C LYS A 496 -4.15 34.31 -9.26
N VAL A 497 -3.34 34.90 -10.14
CA VAL A 497 -3.71 35.15 -11.55
C VAL A 497 -3.90 33.84 -12.33
N ALA A 498 -3.06 32.82 -12.08
CA ALA A 498 -3.25 31.50 -12.66
C ALA A 498 -4.55 30.84 -12.17
N GLY A 499 -4.95 31.04 -10.91
CA GLY A 499 -6.25 30.60 -10.38
C GLY A 499 -7.44 31.19 -11.16
N VAL A 500 -7.46 32.51 -11.34
CA VAL A 500 -8.49 33.22 -12.15
C VAL A 500 -8.50 32.73 -13.61
N LEU A 501 -7.33 32.63 -14.24
CA LEU A 501 -7.21 32.12 -15.62
C LEU A 501 -7.57 30.63 -15.75
N TYR A 502 -7.64 29.88 -14.63
CA TYR A 502 -8.10 28.50 -14.63
C TYR A 502 -9.63 28.41 -14.72
N THR A 503 -10.38 29.21 -13.94
CA THR A 503 -11.85 29.14 -13.89
C THR A 503 -12.51 29.85 -15.08
N ALA A 504 -12.05 31.07 -15.42
CA ALA A 504 -12.64 31.91 -16.46
C ALA A 504 -12.77 31.26 -17.86
N PHE A 505 -11.96 30.25 -18.18
CA PHE A 505 -12.14 29.44 -19.39
C PHE A 505 -13.52 28.77 -19.45
N PHE A 506 -14.02 28.23 -18.34
CA PHE A 506 -15.21 27.39 -18.30
C PHE A 506 -16.48 28.24 -18.49
N SER A 507 -16.59 29.41 -17.87
CA SER A 507 -17.68 30.35 -18.12
C SER A 507 -17.65 30.93 -19.54
N LEU A 508 -16.48 31.34 -20.07
CA LEU A 508 -16.35 31.84 -21.45
C LEU A 508 -16.73 30.78 -22.49
N SER A 509 -16.28 29.54 -22.32
CA SER A 509 -16.59 28.44 -23.25
C SER A 509 -18.04 27.93 -23.11
N ALA A 510 -18.61 27.93 -21.90
CA ALA A 510 -20.04 27.68 -21.70
C ALA A 510 -20.91 28.78 -22.34
N ALA A 511 -20.54 30.05 -22.19
CA ALA A 511 -21.24 31.16 -22.84
C ALA A 511 -21.18 31.08 -24.38
N ALA A 512 -20.02 30.70 -24.95
CA ALA A 512 -19.90 30.45 -26.39
C ALA A 512 -20.85 29.33 -26.89
N PHE A 513 -20.95 28.24 -26.13
CA PHE A 513 -21.87 27.15 -26.45
C PHE A 513 -23.35 27.53 -26.26
N LEU A 514 -23.71 28.27 -25.22
CA LEU A 514 -25.07 28.78 -25.00
C LEU A 514 -25.50 29.77 -26.11
N CYS A 515 -24.58 30.62 -26.58
CA CYS A 515 -24.81 31.45 -27.77
C CYS A 515 -25.03 30.61 -29.04
N THR A 516 -24.33 29.48 -29.18
CA THR A 516 -24.56 28.52 -30.28
C THR A 516 -25.93 27.84 -30.15
N CYS A 517 -26.34 27.48 -28.93
CA CYS A 517 -27.68 26.96 -28.64
C CYS A 517 -28.78 27.97 -28.96
N ASN A 518 -28.53 29.26 -28.72
CA ASN A 518 -29.43 30.34 -29.11
C ASN A 518 -29.53 30.48 -30.64
N GLN A 519 -28.43 30.31 -31.38
CA GLN A 519 -28.45 30.30 -32.85
C GLN A 519 -29.28 29.13 -33.38
N TRP A 520 -29.14 27.94 -32.79
CA TRP A 520 -29.99 26.78 -33.11
C TRP A 520 -31.47 26.99 -32.77
N LEU A 521 -31.77 27.70 -31.69
CA LEU A 521 -33.15 28.03 -31.30
C LEU A 521 -33.78 29.05 -32.26
N ARG A 522 -33.02 30.03 -32.75
CA ARG A 522 -33.46 30.94 -33.82
C ARG A 522 -33.78 30.20 -35.11
N LEU A 523 -32.87 29.33 -35.56
CA LEU A 523 -33.09 28.49 -36.75
C LEU A 523 -34.30 27.56 -36.61
N PHE A 524 -34.62 27.11 -35.39
CA PHE A 524 -35.86 26.37 -35.13
C PHE A 524 -37.10 27.27 -35.29
N VAL A 525 -37.06 28.50 -34.75
CA VAL A 525 -38.18 29.45 -34.80
C VAL A 525 -38.43 29.99 -36.22
N SER A 526 -37.39 30.21 -37.03
CA SER A 526 -37.54 30.64 -38.43
C SER A 526 -38.03 29.53 -39.37
N MET A 527 -38.02 28.27 -38.93
CA MET A 527 -38.61 27.14 -39.66
C MET A 527 -40.08 26.89 -39.30
N ASP A 528 -40.47 27.09 -38.05
CA ASP A 528 -41.87 26.98 -37.60
C ASP A 528 -42.66 28.25 -38.01
N LEU A 529 -42.86 28.43 -39.31
CA LEU A 529 -43.75 29.46 -39.89
C LEU A 529 -45.18 29.33 -39.34
N THR A 530 -45.83 30.47 -39.10
CA THR A 530 -47.27 30.52 -38.83
C THR A 530 -48.06 30.17 -40.10
N GLN A 531 -49.30 29.68 -39.96
CA GLN A 531 -50.14 29.35 -41.12
C GLN A 531 -50.52 30.59 -41.95
N ASP A 532 -50.45 31.77 -41.35
CA ASP A 532 -50.82 33.06 -41.92
C ASP A 532 -49.64 33.81 -42.57
N GLY A 533 -48.42 33.25 -42.50
CA GLY A 533 -47.22 33.79 -43.16
C GLY A 533 -46.51 34.93 -42.43
N GLU A 534 -47.03 35.39 -41.28
CA GLU A 534 -46.32 36.37 -40.45
C GLU A 534 -45.14 35.74 -39.69
N ALA A 535 -44.00 36.43 -39.73
CA ALA A 535 -42.81 36.03 -38.99
C ALA A 535 -43.01 36.25 -37.49
N LEU A 536 -42.75 35.21 -36.68
CA LEU A 536 -42.78 35.29 -35.22
C LEU A 536 -41.86 36.41 -34.71
N GLU A 537 -42.43 37.38 -33.99
CA GLU A 537 -41.67 38.49 -33.41
C GLU A 537 -40.44 38.00 -32.63
N GLU A 538 -39.27 38.48 -33.03
CA GLU A 538 -38.03 38.29 -32.27
C GLU A 538 -38.16 38.95 -30.90
N LYS A 539 -38.40 38.13 -29.87
CA LYS A 539 -38.46 38.59 -28.48
C LYS A 539 -37.17 39.35 -28.15
N PRO A 540 -37.26 40.58 -27.63
CA PRO A 540 -36.08 41.41 -27.38
C PRO A 540 -35.13 40.71 -26.41
N TRP A 541 -33.83 41.00 -26.52
CA TRP A 541 -32.74 40.24 -25.91
C TRP A 541 -32.93 39.93 -24.41
N TYR A 542 -33.51 40.84 -23.64
CA TYR A 542 -33.78 40.68 -22.20
C TYR A 542 -34.93 39.71 -21.87
N ARG A 543 -35.69 39.23 -22.87
CA ARG A 543 -36.69 38.15 -22.77
C ARG A 543 -36.14 36.79 -23.24
N ASN A 544 -34.86 36.71 -23.61
CA ASN A 544 -34.22 35.47 -24.05
C ASN A 544 -33.56 34.75 -22.86
N PRO A 545 -34.08 33.59 -22.41
CA PRO A 545 -33.58 32.93 -21.20
C PRO A 545 -32.16 32.39 -21.37
N LEU A 546 -31.73 32.01 -22.58
CA LEU A 546 -30.36 31.54 -22.81
C LEU A 546 -29.35 32.68 -22.63
N LEU A 547 -29.67 33.87 -23.16
CA LEU A 547 -28.79 35.04 -23.04
C LEU A 547 -28.74 35.57 -21.61
N LEU A 548 -29.86 35.57 -20.88
CA LEU A 548 -29.87 35.89 -19.44
C LEU A 548 -28.99 34.92 -18.65
N VAL A 549 -29.03 33.62 -18.96
CA VAL A 549 -28.15 32.61 -18.34
C VAL A 549 -26.67 32.85 -18.70
N CYS A 550 -26.34 33.22 -19.95
CA CYS A 550 -24.96 33.62 -20.31
C CYS A 550 -24.46 34.79 -19.46
N LEU A 551 -25.26 35.85 -19.34
CA LEU A 551 -24.90 37.05 -18.58
C LEU A 551 -24.74 36.73 -17.09
N LEU A 552 -25.65 35.93 -16.51
CA LEU A 552 -25.55 35.46 -15.12
C LEU A 552 -24.27 34.64 -14.89
N PHE A 553 -23.93 33.71 -15.78
CA PHE A 553 -22.68 32.94 -15.70
C PHE A 553 -21.44 33.83 -15.66
N LEU A 554 -21.34 34.79 -16.58
CA LEU A 554 -20.19 35.69 -16.67
C LEU A 554 -20.12 36.68 -15.49
N SER A 555 -21.28 37.11 -14.95
CA SER A 555 -21.33 37.93 -13.73
C SER A 555 -20.95 37.17 -12.47
N LEU A 556 -21.30 35.88 -12.37
CA LEU A 556 -20.91 35.03 -11.24
C LEU A 556 -19.42 34.69 -11.27
N GLU A 557 -18.82 34.48 -12.45
CA GLU A 557 -17.36 34.34 -12.59
C GLU A 557 -16.64 35.64 -12.21
N ALA A 558 -17.05 36.79 -12.76
CA ALA A 558 -16.43 38.07 -12.41
C ALA A 558 -16.51 38.39 -10.91
N LEU A 559 -17.61 38.02 -10.24
CA LEU A 559 -17.74 38.14 -8.78
C LEU A 559 -16.82 37.16 -8.04
N HIS A 560 -16.73 35.91 -8.47
CA HIS A 560 -15.79 34.93 -7.92
C HIS A 560 -14.34 35.41 -8.04
N ASP A 561 -13.93 35.88 -9.21
CA ASP A 561 -12.56 36.29 -9.47
C ASP A 561 -12.14 37.49 -8.61
N ILE A 562 -13.05 38.43 -8.36
CA ILE A 562 -12.85 39.54 -7.41
C ILE A 562 -12.64 39.00 -5.98
N LEU A 563 -13.52 38.11 -5.51
CA LEU A 563 -13.46 37.52 -4.16
C LEU A 563 -12.25 36.58 -3.95
N TYR A 564 -11.77 35.96 -5.03
CA TYR A 564 -10.59 35.10 -5.04
C TYR A 564 -9.29 35.95 -4.98
N LEU A 565 -9.25 37.05 -5.74
CA LEU A 565 -8.16 38.02 -5.67
C LEU A 565 -8.07 38.71 -4.30
N ASP A 566 -9.20 38.99 -3.65
CA ASP A 566 -9.24 39.52 -2.27
C ASP A 566 -8.74 38.50 -1.22
N GLY A 567 -8.81 37.20 -1.53
CA GLY A 567 -8.21 36.13 -0.72
C GLY A 567 -9.17 35.40 0.22
N SER A 568 -10.42 35.22 -0.20
CA SER A 568 -11.46 34.51 0.56
C SER A 568 -11.23 32.99 0.68
N HIS A 569 -12.16 32.26 1.30
CA HIS A 569 -11.89 30.95 1.92
C HIS A 569 -11.75 29.78 0.91
N PRO A 570 -10.75 28.88 1.06
CA PRO A 570 -10.49 27.79 0.11
C PRO A 570 -11.59 26.71 0.02
N VAL A 571 -12.53 26.69 0.96
CA VAL A 571 -13.73 25.85 0.90
C VAL A 571 -14.71 26.40 -0.14
N LEU A 572 -14.80 27.73 -0.28
CA LEU A 572 -15.63 28.38 -1.29
C LEU A 572 -15.08 28.11 -2.69
N ASP A 573 -13.75 28.17 -2.91
CA ASP A 573 -13.12 27.83 -4.20
C ASP A 573 -13.53 26.42 -4.67
N GLY A 574 -13.41 25.43 -3.77
CA GLY A 574 -13.73 24.04 -4.06
C GLY A 574 -15.23 23.80 -4.33
N MET A 575 -16.10 24.47 -3.57
CA MET A 575 -17.55 24.42 -3.79
C MET A 575 -17.94 25.14 -5.10
N TYR A 576 -17.40 26.33 -5.35
CA TYR A 576 -17.66 27.13 -6.54
C TYR A 576 -17.28 26.36 -7.81
N PHE A 577 -16.09 25.77 -7.85
CA PHE A 577 -15.64 24.98 -8.99
C PHE A 577 -16.51 23.74 -9.26
N PHE A 578 -17.03 23.09 -8.20
CA PHE A 578 -18.02 22.01 -8.34
C PHE A 578 -19.36 22.52 -8.89
N TRP A 579 -19.87 23.64 -8.38
CA TRP A 579 -21.10 24.28 -8.89
C TRP A 579 -20.96 24.70 -10.35
N LEU A 580 -19.86 25.39 -10.72
CA LEU A 580 -19.55 25.80 -12.09
C LEU A 580 -19.52 24.59 -13.03
N SER A 581 -18.86 23.50 -12.61
CA SER A 581 -18.83 22.23 -13.36
C SER A 581 -20.23 21.64 -13.54
N LEU A 582 -21.04 21.59 -12.47
CA LEU A 582 -22.41 21.05 -12.51
C LEU A 582 -23.33 21.86 -13.44
N ILE A 583 -23.31 23.20 -13.37
CA ILE A 583 -24.17 24.04 -14.22
C ILE A 583 -23.67 23.98 -15.68
N SER A 584 -22.36 23.81 -15.93
CA SER A 584 -21.85 23.57 -17.29
C SER A 584 -22.40 22.28 -17.93
N VAL A 585 -22.54 21.21 -17.13
CA VAL A 585 -23.16 19.95 -17.57
C VAL A 585 -24.65 20.13 -17.85
N LEU A 586 -25.38 20.89 -17.02
CA LEU A 586 -26.78 21.23 -17.26
C LEU A 586 -26.96 22.06 -18.55
N ALA A 587 -26.09 23.03 -18.81
CA ALA A 587 -26.07 23.80 -20.06
C ALA A 587 -25.80 22.89 -21.28
N ALA A 588 -24.89 21.93 -21.15
CA ALA A 588 -24.60 20.96 -22.21
C ALA A 588 -25.79 20.04 -22.51
N PHE A 589 -26.48 19.52 -21.49
CA PHE A 589 -27.73 18.74 -21.68
C PHE A 589 -28.85 19.57 -22.33
N LEU A 590 -28.98 20.85 -21.96
CA LEU A 590 -29.92 21.77 -22.60
C LEU A 590 -29.60 21.95 -24.10
N GLY A 591 -28.32 22.08 -24.44
CA GLY A 591 -27.86 22.15 -25.83
C GLY A 591 -28.12 20.87 -26.62
N VAL A 592 -27.98 19.68 -26.02
CA VAL A 592 -28.37 18.40 -26.66
C VAL A 592 -29.88 18.36 -26.93
N ARG A 593 -30.70 18.81 -25.98
CA ARG A 593 -32.17 18.89 -26.14
C ARG A 593 -32.59 19.87 -27.25
N ILE A 594 -31.88 21.01 -27.39
CA ILE A 594 -32.12 21.98 -28.47
C ILE A 594 -31.69 21.40 -29.83
N ALA A 595 -30.47 20.85 -29.91
CA ALA A 595 -29.94 20.24 -31.13
C ALA A 595 -30.79 19.06 -31.62
N TRP A 596 -31.29 18.22 -30.71
CA TRP A 596 -32.22 17.13 -31.04
C TRP A 596 -33.53 17.66 -31.62
N ARG A 597 -34.15 18.69 -31.01
CA ARG A 597 -35.38 19.31 -31.53
C ARG A 597 -35.17 19.87 -32.94
N LEU A 598 -34.10 20.64 -33.14
CA LEU A 598 -33.73 21.17 -34.45
C LEU A 598 -33.50 20.06 -35.49
N TYR A 599 -32.76 19.01 -35.12
CA TYR A 599 -32.55 17.83 -35.98
C TYR A 599 -33.87 17.14 -36.37
N THR A 600 -34.80 16.94 -35.42
CA THR A 600 -36.10 16.31 -35.71
C THR A 600 -36.99 17.15 -36.62
N ARG A 601 -36.94 18.49 -36.53
CA ARG A 601 -37.66 19.38 -37.47
C ARG A 601 -37.01 19.40 -38.86
N LEU A 602 -35.70 19.57 -38.94
CA LEU A 602 -34.95 19.55 -40.22
C LEU A 602 -35.17 18.26 -41.00
N ARG A 603 -35.19 17.10 -40.33
CA ARG A 603 -35.47 15.80 -40.96
C ARG A 603 -36.89 15.68 -41.52
N LEU A 604 -37.87 16.42 -40.97
CA LEU A 604 -39.24 16.46 -41.50
C LEU A 604 -39.39 17.47 -42.65
N TRP A 605 -38.61 18.55 -42.64
CA TRP A 605 -38.67 19.62 -43.63
C TRP A 605 -37.88 19.30 -44.91
N LEU A 606 -36.76 18.57 -44.79
CA LEU A 606 -35.90 18.15 -45.92
C LEU A 606 -35.99 16.63 -46.15
N SER A 607 -37.04 16.20 -46.86
CA SER A 607 -37.28 14.79 -47.19
C SER A 607 -36.44 14.25 -48.38
N ALA A 608 -35.45 15.01 -48.88
CA ALA A 608 -34.86 14.81 -50.21
C ALA A 608 -33.32 14.82 -50.31
N ASP A 609 -32.55 14.92 -49.22
CA ASP A 609 -31.07 14.84 -49.24
C ASP A 609 -30.58 13.45 -48.77
N GLU A 610 -30.00 12.69 -49.70
CA GLU A 610 -29.54 11.31 -49.48
C GLU A 610 -28.45 11.15 -48.41
N ARG A 611 -27.72 12.19 -48.01
CA ARG A 611 -26.49 12.02 -47.19
C ARG A 611 -26.56 12.60 -45.78
N ASN A 612 -27.47 13.54 -45.49
CA ASN A 612 -27.72 14.07 -44.13
C ASN A 612 -26.46 14.61 -43.40
N LEU A 613 -25.39 14.94 -44.14
CA LEU A 613 -24.04 15.08 -43.59
C LEU A 613 -23.87 16.29 -42.66
N VAL A 614 -24.54 17.40 -42.95
CA VAL A 614 -24.46 18.61 -42.12
C VAL A 614 -25.30 18.46 -40.84
N PHE A 615 -26.51 17.90 -40.95
CA PHE A 615 -27.39 17.66 -39.80
C PHE A 615 -26.77 16.69 -38.79
N ARG A 616 -26.08 15.65 -39.30
CA ARG A 616 -25.27 14.74 -38.46
C ARG A 616 -24.14 15.48 -37.74
N ARG A 617 -23.48 16.47 -38.35
CA ARG A 617 -22.44 17.28 -37.68
C ARG A 617 -23.01 18.09 -36.51
N THR A 618 -24.12 18.79 -36.68
CA THR A 618 -24.72 19.60 -35.60
C THR A 618 -25.11 18.76 -34.39
N LEU A 619 -25.76 17.61 -34.61
CA LEU A 619 -26.12 16.69 -33.52
C LEU A 619 -24.89 16.04 -32.88
N MET A 620 -23.88 15.62 -33.67
CA MET A 620 -22.63 15.08 -33.14
C MET A 620 -21.82 16.11 -32.36
N SER A 621 -21.73 17.37 -32.80
CA SER A 621 -21.06 18.44 -32.04
C SER A 621 -21.73 18.66 -30.68
N SER A 622 -23.07 18.70 -30.63
CA SER A 622 -23.79 18.87 -29.36
C SER A 622 -23.60 17.68 -28.41
N ALA A 623 -23.67 16.45 -28.94
CA ALA A 623 -23.39 15.24 -28.17
C ALA A 623 -21.94 15.18 -27.66
N LEU A 624 -20.95 15.51 -28.51
CA LEU A 624 -19.53 15.55 -28.14
C LEU A 624 -19.22 16.65 -27.11
N VAL A 625 -19.89 17.80 -27.19
CA VAL A 625 -19.82 18.85 -26.16
C VAL A 625 -20.35 18.32 -24.83
N SER A 626 -21.52 17.67 -24.80
CA SER A 626 -22.09 17.09 -23.57
C SER A 626 -21.24 15.99 -22.96
N VAL A 627 -20.70 15.07 -23.77
CA VAL A 627 -19.72 14.07 -23.30
C VAL A 627 -18.47 14.75 -22.76
N SER A 628 -17.97 15.79 -23.44
CA SER A 628 -16.78 16.53 -22.98
C SER A 628 -17.01 17.22 -21.63
N SER A 629 -18.16 17.86 -21.41
CA SER A 629 -18.50 18.48 -20.11
C SER A 629 -18.59 17.46 -18.98
N VAL A 630 -19.16 16.28 -19.22
CA VAL A 630 -19.23 15.20 -18.22
C VAL A 630 -17.82 14.64 -17.92
N CYS A 631 -17.00 14.43 -18.96
CA CYS A 631 -15.62 14.01 -18.78
C CYS A 631 -14.76 15.07 -18.06
N MET A 632 -14.99 16.36 -18.30
CA MET A 632 -14.36 17.46 -17.57
C MET A 632 -14.73 17.43 -16.08
N LEU A 633 -16.03 17.28 -15.73
CA LEU A 633 -16.46 17.14 -14.33
C LEU A 633 -15.83 15.93 -13.64
N ILE A 634 -15.70 14.79 -14.33
CA ILE A 634 -15.05 13.58 -13.77
C ILE A 634 -13.55 13.84 -13.54
N LEU A 635 -12.84 14.42 -14.53
CA LEU A 635 -11.43 14.79 -14.37
C LEU A 635 -11.22 15.88 -13.31
N SER A 636 -12.19 16.79 -13.11
CA SER A 636 -12.08 17.86 -12.11
C SER A 636 -12.15 17.31 -10.69
N VAL A 637 -13.01 16.33 -10.45
CA VAL A 637 -13.06 15.55 -9.19
C VAL A 637 -11.77 14.74 -9.00
N ILE A 638 -11.26 14.05 -10.03
CA ILE A 638 -10.01 13.29 -9.94
C ILE A 638 -8.80 14.22 -9.67
N GLN A 639 -8.75 15.40 -10.30
CA GLN A 639 -7.71 16.40 -10.05
C GLN A 639 -7.77 16.94 -8.62
N ALA A 640 -8.98 17.15 -8.07
CA ALA A 640 -9.16 17.63 -6.70
C ALA A 640 -8.81 16.58 -5.64
N LEU A 641 -9.14 15.30 -5.86
CA LEU A 641 -8.92 14.21 -4.90
C LEU A 641 -7.53 13.56 -4.98
N VAL A 642 -6.96 13.47 -6.18
CA VAL A 642 -5.74 12.68 -6.45
C VAL A 642 -4.69 13.50 -7.21
N GLY A 643 -5.08 14.15 -8.31
CA GLY A 643 -4.13 14.83 -9.20
C GLY A 643 -3.29 15.90 -8.50
N ARG A 644 -3.91 16.75 -7.67
CA ARG A 644 -3.22 17.80 -6.88
C ARG A 644 -2.12 17.27 -5.94
N TYR A 645 -2.14 15.99 -5.57
CA TYR A 645 -1.19 15.42 -4.60
C TYR A 645 -0.05 14.63 -5.26
N TYR A 646 -0.31 13.95 -6.39
CA TYR A 646 0.61 12.99 -6.98
C TYR A 646 1.10 13.41 -8.37
N VAL A 647 2.42 13.52 -8.52
CA VAL A 647 3.19 13.91 -9.72
C VAL A 647 2.54 13.47 -11.04
N TRP A 648 2.42 12.16 -11.28
CA TRP A 648 1.95 11.62 -12.55
C TRP A 648 0.43 11.76 -12.72
N SER A 649 -0.33 11.65 -11.64
CA SER A 649 -1.78 11.89 -11.67
C SER A 649 -2.10 13.32 -12.06
N CYS A 650 -1.32 14.30 -11.60
CA CYS A 650 -1.48 15.71 -11.96
C CYS A 650 -1.29 15.92 -13.47
N LEU A 651 -0.14 15.50 -14.02
CA LEU A 651 0.18 15.70 -15.44
C LEU A 651 -0.82 14.98 -16.36
N VAL A 652 -1.25 13.76 -16.01
CA VAL A 652 -2.28 13.05 -16.79
C VAL A 652 -3.62 13.80 -16.77
N CYS A 653 -4.04 14.36 -15.63
CA CYS A 653 -5.25 15.18 -15.56
C CYS A 653 -5.12 16.50 -16.32
N TRP A 654 -3.94 17.14 -16.30
CA TRP A 654 -3.64 18.35 -17.08
C TRP A 654 -3.68 18.06 -18.59
N MET A 655 -2.98 17.03 -19.07
CA MET A 655 -2.96 16.63 -20.47
C MET A 655 -4.35 16.27 -21.00
N LEU A 656 -5.12 15.45 -20.26
CA LEU A 656 -6.48 15.08 -20.64
C LEU A 656 -7.45 16.27 -20.56
N GLY A 657 -7.31 17.13 -19.55
CA GLY A 657 -8.09 18.35 -19.40
C GLY A 657 -7.90 19.32 -20.57
N ARG A 658 -6.64 19.72 -20.86
CA ARG A 658 -6.31 20.59 -22.01
C ARG A 658 -6.79 19.98 -23.34
N LEU A 659 -6.69 18.65 -23.51
CA LEU A 659 -7.19 17.97 -24.71
C LEU A 659 -8.72 18.07 -24.85
N LEU A 660 -9.48 17.79 -23.78
CA LEU A 660 -10.94 17.93 -23.80
C LEU A 660 -11.37 19.38 -24.03
N GLU A 661 -10.67 20.36 -23.45
CA GLU A 661 -10.93 21.79 -23.61
C GLU A 661 -10.68 22.27 -25.04
N PHE A 662 -9.59 21.83 -25.67
CA PHE A 662 -9.32 22.07 -27.08
C PHE A 662 -10.39 21.45 -27.98
N VAL A 663 -10.77 20.18 -27.72
CA VAL A 663 -11.85 19.49 -28.45
C VAL A 663 -13.19 20.19 -28.26
N TYR A 664 -13.51 20.65 -27.05
CA TYR A 664 -14.75 21.38 -26.74
C TYR A 664 -14.86 22.66 -27.60
N LEU A 665 -13.86 23.54 -27.56
CA LEU A 665 -13.86 24.76 -28.37
C LEU A 665 -13.87 24.45 -29.88
N LEU A 666 -13.18 23.39 -30.31
CA LEU A 666 -13.22 22.93 -31.70
C LEU A 666 -14.62 22.48 -32.13
N MET A 667 -15.39 21.81 -31.27
CA MET A 667 -16.78 21.40 -31.57
C MET A 667 -17.75 22.58 -31.55
N VAL A 668 -17.58 23.54 -30.64
CA VAL A 668 -18.34 24.80 -30.62
C VAL A 668 -18.10 25.58 -31.92
N LEU A 669 -16.84 25.82 -32.31
CA LEU A 669 -16.50 26.54 -33.54
C LEU A 669 -16.95 25.81 -34.80
N ARG A 670 -16.97 24.47 -34.81
CA ARG A 670 -17.53 23.66 -35.91
C ARG A 670 -19.06 23.70 -35.98
N ALA A 671 -19.75 24.00 -34.86
CA ALA A 671 -21.20 24.07 -34.82
C ALA A 671 -21.79 25.39 -35.38
N VAL A 672 -20.99 26.46 -35.47
CA VAL A 672 -21.39 27.74 -36.09
C VAL A 672 -21.47 27.62 -37.61
N GLY A 673 -20.60 26.80 -38.22
CA GLY A 673 -20.53 26.56 -39.66
C GLY A 673 -19.77 27.64 -40.44
N ARG A 674 -20.03 27.74 -41.75
CA ARG A 674 -19.46 28.75 -42.64
C ARG A 674 -20.59 29.45 -43.39
N ALA A 675 -20.54 30.78 -43.45
CA ALA A 675 -21.13 31.51 -44.55
C ALA A 675 -20.05 31.77 -45.60
N ASN A 676 -20.37 31.50 -46.87
CA ASN A 676 -19.63 32.03 -48.01
C ASN A 676 -20.50 33.09 -48.67
N THR A 677 -19.93 34.24 -48.99
CA THR A 677 -20.60 35.29 -49.77
C THR A 677 -20.66 34.90 -51.25
N SER A 678 -21.56 33.98 -51.59
CA SER A 678 -21.80 33.52 -52.96
C SER A 678 -22.88 34.38 -53.64
N THR A 679 -22.44 35.42 -54.35
CA THR A 679 -23.32 36.30 -55.13
C THR A 679 -23.88 35.59 -56.37
N VAL A 680 -25.11 35.08 -56.30
CA VAL A 680 -25.87 34.56 -57.45
C VAL A 680 -27.31 35.04 -57.38
N THR A 681 -27.84 35.54 -58.49
CA THR A 681 -29.21 36.05 -58.64
C THR A 681 -30.18 34.96 -59.09
N SER A 682 -31.33 34.83 -58.43
CA SER A 682 -32.62 34.42 -59.03
C SER A 682 -33.77 34.43 -58.01
N ASN A 683 -35.00 34.55 -58.50
CA ASN A 683 -36.19 34.83 -57.69
C ASN A 683 -36.73 33.57 -56.98
N THR A 684 -36.49 33.42 -55.68
CA THR A 684 -37.37 32.64 -54.76
C THR A 684 -37.40 33.31 -53.38
N SER A 685 -38.57 33.30 -52.74
CA SER A 685 -38.87 34.12 -51.55
C SER A 685 -38.43 33.46 -50.24
N LEU A 686 -37.11 33.36 -50.00
CA LEU A 686 -36.57 32.61 -48.85
C LEU A 686 -35.26 33.20 -48.24
N HIS A 687 -35.25 34.51 -47.99
CA HIS A 687 -34.14 35.25 -47.38
C HIS A 687 -33.54 34.56 -46.13
N GLY A 688 -34.38 34.09 -45.21
CA GLY A 688 -33.94 33.57 -43.90
C GLY A 688 -33.16 32.24 -43.93
N LEU A 689 -33.09 31.55 -45.06
CA LEU A 689 -32.34 30.29 -45.21
C LEU A 689 -31.03 30.44 -46.00
N GLN A 690 -30.86 31.55 -46.73
CA GLN A 690 -29.61 31.85 -47.44
C GLN A 690 -28.51 32.37 -46.49
N ASP A 691 -28.89 33.11 -45.44
CA ASP A 691 -27.98 33.56 -44.37
C ASP A 691 -27.65 32.46 -43.33
N ALA A 692 -28.30 31.29 -43.41
CA ALA A 692 -28.06 30.17 -42.51
C ALA A 692 -26.81 29.37 -42.92
N SER A 693 -26.08 28.81 -41.94
CA SER A 693 -24.78 28.14 -42.14
C SER A 693 -24.83 26.75 -42.81
N PHE A 694 -25.90 26.48 -43.57
CA PHE A 694 -26.20 25.24 -44.28
C PHE A 694 -26.18 25.41 -45.82
N ALA A 695 -26.20 26.65 -46.33
CA ALA A 695 -26.25 26.94 -47.77
C ALA A 695 -25.09 26.33 -48.59
N GLU A 696 -23.92 26.11 -47.97
CA GLU A 696 -22.70 25.55 -48.59
C GLU A 696 -22.89 24.11 -49.14
N SER A 697 -24.00 23.43 -48.85
CA SER A 697 -24.32 22.09 -49.39
C SER A 697 -25.30 22.06 -50.56
N PHE A 698 -25.91 23.19 -50.92
CA PHE A 698 -26.86 23.28 -52.05
C PHE A 698 -26.20 23.69 -53.37
N SER A 699 -25.00 24.32 -53.31
CA SER A 699 -24.31 24.90 -54.47
C SER A 699 -23.38 23.94 -55.23
N SER A 700 -23.43 22.63 -54.96
CA SER A 700 -22.62 21.60 -55.63
C SER A 700 -23.45 20.50 -56.30
N VAL A 701 -24.63 20.84 -56.83
CA VAL A 701 -25.44 19.95 -57.68
C VAL A 701 -25.43 20.51 -59.12
N ASP A 702 -25.27 19.63 -60.10
CA ASP A 702 -24.83 19.96 -61.45
C ASP A 702 -25.74 20.93 -62.24
N SER A 703 -25.10 21.89 -62.93
CA SER A 703 -25.70 22.57 -64.08
C SER A 703 -25.57 21.70 -65.34
N PRO A 704 -26.66 21.27 -65.99
CA PRO A 704 -26.59 20.28 -67.07
C PRO A 704 -26.09 20.88 -68.40
N GLY A 705 -24.78 20.75 -68.62
CA GLY A 705 -24.17 20.53 -69.94
C GLY A 705 -24.00 21.74 -70.88
N ARG A 706 -22.73 22.02 -71.23
CA ARG A 706 -22.29 22.40 -72.59
C ARG A 706 -20.80 22.06 -72.76
N HIS A 707 -20.43 21.52 -73.92
CA HIS A 707 -19.05 21.13 -74.25
C HIS A 707 -18.19 22.34 -74.65
N ALA A 708 -16.87 22.31 -74.38
CA ALA A 708 -15.85 22.03 -75.41
C ALA A 708 -14.39 22.43 -75.02
N ALA A 709 -13.44 21.56 -75.43
CA ALA A 709 -12.07 21.83 -75.88
C ALA A 709 -11.00 22.56 -75.00
N HIS A 710 -9.80 21.96 -74.98
CA HIS A 710 -8.47 22.47 -74.55
C HIS A 710 -8.28 22.83 -73.05
N GLY A 711 -7.11 22.64 -72.44
CA GLY A 711 -5.93 21.88 -72.89
C GLY A 711 -4.65 22.09 -72.05
N ARG A 712 -3.80 21.04 -71.96
CA ARG A 712 -2.43 20.99 -71.38
C ARG A 712 -2.28 21.06 -69.84
N GLN A 713 -1.16 20.48 -69.36
CA GLN A 713 -0.64 20.43 -67.98
C GLN A 713 0.76 21.14 -67.97
N PRO A 714 1.73 20.91 -67.04
CA PRO A 714 1.74 20.72 -65.57
C PRO A 714 2.83 21.58 -64.83
N LEU A 715 3.03 21.34 -63.51
CA LEU A 715 4.29 21.58 -62.71
C LEU A 715 4.71 23.06 -62.46
N TRP A 716 5.59 23.40 -61.51
CA TRP A 716 6.44 22.61 -60.57
C TRP A 716 5.91 22.68 -59.10
N ILE A 717 6.59 22.69 -57.93
CA ILE A 717 7.98 22.88 -57.41
C ILE A 717 8.26 21.91 -56.22
N THR A 718 9.54 21.74 -55.86
CA THR A 718 10.13 20.76 -54.91
C THR A 718 10.17 21.23 -53.43
N THR A 719 10.51 20.40 -52.42
CA THR A 719 11.87 19.88 -52.14
C THR A 719 11.97 18.33 -52.06
N ARG A 720 13.16 17.79 -51.75
CA ARG A 720 13.64 16.46 -52.20
C ARG A 720 14.67 15.86 -51.23
N TRP A 721 14.62 14.54 -51.00
CA TRP A 721 15.75 13.57 -50.84
C TRP A 721 15.14 12.14 -50.80
N SER A 722 15.36 11.30 -51.82
CA SER A 722 16.42 10.27 -51.96
C SER A 722 16.21 9.01 -51.08
N GLY A 723 16.27 7.78 -51.60
CA GLY A 723 16.29 7.34 -53.00
C GLY A 723 16.64 5.85 -53.18
N GLY A 724 16.07 5.18 -54.20
CA GLY A 724 16.35 3.77 -54.56
C GLY A 724 15.57 2.71 -53.75
N THR A 725 15.27 1.51 -54.27
CA THR A 725 15.49 0.99 -55.64
C THR A 725 14.49 -0.15 -55.96
N THR A 726 14.00 -0.17 -57.21
CA THR A 726 13.51 -1.32 -58.05
C THR A 726 13.16 -2.70 -57.43
N GLY A 727 12.05 -3.38 -57.80
CA GLY A 727 10.93 -3.03 -58.69
C GLY A 727 10.37 -4.19 -59.54
N GLY A 728 9.08 -4.12 -59.93
CA GLY A 728 8.40 -5.00 -60.92
C GLY A 728 7.78 -6.31 -60.36
N CYS A 729 6.84 -6.98 -61.05
CA CYS A 729 6.11 -6.61 -62.29
C CYS A 729 4.89 -7.53 -62.60
N LYS A 730 3.69 -6.97 -62.89
CA LYS A 730 2.64 -7.48 -63.85
C LYS A 730 1.95 -8.86 -63.54
N LYS A 731 0.76 -9.26 -64.08
CA LYS A 731 -0.39 -8.64 -64.82
C LYS A 731 -1.65 -9.58 -64.77
N ALA A 732 -2.75 -9.17 -65.46
CA ALA A 732 -3.97 -9.93 -65.85
C ALA A 732 -5.04 -10.12 -64.73
N GLU A 733 -6.32 -9.70 -64.79
CA GLU A 733 -7.35 -9.39 -65.83
C GLU A 733 -8.14 -10.61 -66.42
N PRO A 734 -9.45 -10.48 -66.80
CA PRO A 734 -10.53 -11.23 -66.11
C PRO A 734 -11.66 -11.81 -67.05
N GLN A 735 -12.92 -11.92 -66.55
CA GLN A 735 -14.19 -12.35 -67.23
C GLN A 735 -14.42 -13.90 -67.26
N SER A 736 -15.62 -14.52 -67.34
CA SER A 736 -17.07 -14.21 -67.08
C SER A 736 -17.91 -15.56 -67.21
N LEU A 737 -19.25 -15.75 -67.32
CA LEU A 737 -20.52 -14.97 -67.40
C LEU A 737 -21.77 -15.90 -67.14
N THR A 738 -22.64 -15.64 -66.13
CA THR A 738 -24.11 -16.01 -66.01
C THR A 738 -24.62 -17.49 -66.19
N PRO A 739 -25.96 -17.82 -66.22
CA PRO A 739 -26.95 -17.74 -65.12
C PRO A 739 -27.95 -18.95 -64.92
N GLY A 740 -28.60 -19.03 -63.74
CA GLY A 740 -30.06 -19.33 -63.54
C GLY A 740 -30.62 -20.79 -63.51
N ASP A 741 -31.51 -21.12 -62.55
CA ASP A 741 -32.97 -21.41 -62.72
C ASP A 741 -33.68 -21.59 -61.33
N SER A 742 -34.87 -22.22 -61.23
CA SER A 742 -35.95 -21.92 -60.25
C SER A 742 -36.73 -23.12 -59.63
N ARG A 743 -37.78 -22.83 -58.81
CA ARG A 743 -38.80 -23.69 -58.08
C ARG A 743 -38.50 -23.91 -56.57
N ASP A 744 -39.39 -23.61 -55.61
CA ASP A 744 -40.74 -24.13 -55.24
C ASP A 744 -40.68 -25.50 -54.50
N VAL A 745 -41.41 -25.81 -53.40
CA VAL A 745 -42.49 -25.12 -52.66
C VAL A 745 -42.65 -25.67 -51.20
N ASP A 746 -43.65 -25.18 -50.45
CA ASP A 746 -44.37 -25.78 -49.28
C ASP A 746 -44.06 -25.40 -47.81
N VAL A 747 -45.07 -25.58 -46.93
CA VAL A 747 -45.28 -24.82 -45.66
C VAL A 747 -45.67 -25.75 -44.42
N PRO A 748 -46.33 -25.35 -43.30
CA PRO A 748 -45.92 -25.75 -41.92
C PRO A 748 -46.94 -26.70 -41.21
N PRO A 749 -46.94 -26.89 -39.85
CA PRO A 749 -47.54 -25.89 -38.92
C PRO A 749 -47.04 -25.90 -37.44
N ASN A 750 -47.74 -25.12 -36.59
CA ASN A 750 -47.89 -25.23 -35.12
C ASN A 750 -46.86 -24.63 -34.12
N ASN A 751 -47.00 -23.30 -33.99
CA ASN A 751 -47.14 -22.49 -32.74
C ASN A 751 -47.97 -23.19 -31.61
N PRO A 752 -48.11 -22.71 -30.34
CA PRO A 752 -47.71 -21.38 -29.80
C PRO A 752 -47.20 -21.27 -28.33
N ASN A 753 -46.79 -20.04 -27.94
CA ASN A 753 -46.81 -19.46 -26.56
C ASN A 753 -45.88 -20.08 -25.47
N LEU A 754 -45.33 -19.37 -24.47
CA LEU A 754 -45.48 -17.97 -24.03
C LEU A 754 -44.24 -17.47 -23.21
N SER A 755 -43.80 -16.23 -23.45
CA SER A 755 -43.23 -15.25 -22.48
C SER A 755 -41.98 -15.53 -21.57
N ARG A 756 -41.14 -14.47 -21.50
CA ARG A 756 -40.33 -13.95 -20.37
C ARG A 756 -38.91 -14.49 -20.04
N LEU A 757 -37.98 -13.54 -20.18
CA LEU A 757 -36.83 -13.22 -19.34
C LEU A 757 -35.52 -14.03 -19.48
N THR A 758 -34.43 -13.28 -19.27
CA THR A 758 -33.00 -13.62 -19.40
C THR A 758 -32.37 -13.82 -17.98
N PRO A 759 -31.05 -14.04 -17.76
CA PRO A 759 -29.92 -14.12 -18.70
C PRO A 759 -28.86 -15.24 -18.45
N LEU A 760 -27.89 -15.30 -19.37
CA LEU A 760 -26.45 -15.64 -19.17
C LEU A 760 -26.02 -16.90 -18.38
N HIS A 761 -25.27 -17.76 -19.07
CA HIS A 761 -23.96 -18.23 -18.60
C HIS A 761 -22.99 -18.35 -19.79
N TRP A 762 -21.70 -18.01 -19.57
CA TRP A 762 -20.60 -18.27 -20.49
C TRP A 762 -19.67 -19.32 -19.88
N LEU A 763 -19.12 -20.22 -20.70
CA LEU A 763 -18.06 -21.14 -20.27
C LEU A 763 -16.69 -20.70 -20.80
N THR A 764 -15.66 -21.16 -20.11
CA THR A 764 -14.24 -20.81 -20.32
C THR A 764 -13.65 -21.31 -21.63
N LEU A 765 -12.66 -20.59 -22.19
CA LEU A 765 -11.50 -21.20 -22.86
C LEU A 765 -10.24 -20.32 -22.69
N ARG A 766 -9.06 -20.95 -22.74
CA ARG A 766 -7.72 -20.32 -22.58
C ARG A 766 -7.03 -20.21 -23.95
N THR A 767 -6.31 -19.11 -24.21
CA THR A 767 -5.01 -19.11 -24.93
C THR A 767 -4.15 -17.87 -24.64
N GLU A 768 -2.98 -18.14 -24.07
CA GLU A 768 -1.65 -17.51 -24.22
C GLU A 768 -1.41 -16.03 -24.64
N ARG A 769 -0.79 -15.30 -23.68
CA ARG A 769 0.48 -14.53 -23.77
C ARG A 769 0.66 -13.32 -24.74
N ARG A 770 1.05 -12.21 -24.08
CA ARG A 770 1.75 -10.96 -24.53
C ARG A 770 0.86 -9.77 -24.95
N PRO A 771 1.33 -8.51 -24.72
CA PRO A 771 0.44 -7.55 -24.06
C PRO A 771 -0.02 -6.36 -24.91
N PHE A 772 -1.30 -6.02 -24.78
CA PHE A 772 -1.83 -4.68 -24.99
C PHE A 772 -2.56 -4.25 -23.71
N ALA A 773 -1.99 -3.31 -22.95
CA ALA A 773 -2.43 -2.96 -21.61
C ALA A 773 -2.61 -1.44 -21.42
N CYS A 774 -3.61 -0.85 -22.09
CA CYS A 774 -4.02 0.55 -21.91
C CYS A 774 -5.55 0.68 -22.07
N ALA A 775 -6.33 0.44 -21.00
CA ALA A 775 -7.73 0.88 -20.85
C ALA A 775 -8.33 0.58 -19.45
N CYS A 776 -8.10 -0.62 -18.92
CA CYS A 776 -8.91 -1.19 -17.84
C CYS A 776 -8.19 -1.32 -16.48
N TRP A 777 -7.69 -0.21 -15.92
CA TRP A 777 -7.15 -0.17 -14.55
C TRP A 777 -7.84 0.87 -13.63
N ALA A 778 -8.80 1.63 -14.15
CA ALA A 778 -9.48 2.71 -13.42
C ALA A 778 -10.72 2.28 -12.61
N ALA A 779 -11.09 0.99 -12.64
CA ALA A 779 -12.35 0.47 -12.08
C ALA A 779 -12.17 -0.49 -10.88
N THR A 780 -10.95 -0.69 -10.39
CA THR A 780 -10.59 -1.71 -9.38
C THR A 780 -9.91 -1.11 -8.15
N MET A 781 -10.18 0.18 -7.87
CA MET A 781 -9.67 0.96 -6.74
C MET A 781 -10.80 1.76 -6.05
N LEU A 782 -11.97 1.11 -5.96
CA LEU A 782 -13.09 1.38 -5.05
C LEU A 782 -13.49 0.04 -4.41
#